data_AF-A0A0Q8WUM8-F1
#
_entry.id   AF-A0A0Q8WUM8-F1
#
_cell.length_a   1.000
_cell.length_b   1.000
_cell.length_c   1.000
_cell.angle_alpha   90.00
_cell.angle_beta   90.00
_cell.angle_gamma   90.00
#
_symmetry.space_group_name_H-M   'P 1'
#
loop_
_entity.id
_entity.type
_entity.pdbx_description
1 polymer ?
#
loop_
_entity_poly.entity_id
_entity_poly.type
_entity_poly.pdbx_seq_one_letter_code
_entity_poly.pdbx_strand_id
1 'polypeptide(L)'
;MITRDAWGIPHVTGATVLEVAREQGRATAQDRAWQLEVERRRTEGTCAELFGPSALEWDVLARRALLVDVARRAYAALAPESRDFVDAYVDGINDVLERAWHRWTPLAVFAVQHLLFSRFPSKLWQHHVGTVLGADAPEALALLRSEGLPGGSNAVAVAGSLTAGGLPIVAGDPHRVIEAPGCYAQVRLTCTDPDDPFDVAGLTFVGVPGVQHFGHAGAVAWGVTNAVADDEDVYVEELVRHRGAVIARGAPGSGRGWEPVARRVEVVRVRTGADAYDAVPLEVLVTERGPVVVGGPGDAATFSLRNPSYVLGNLGFDTLLPLLRSRSAADVASAFGHWVGPVDNLLVADAGGAVEHRVVGRVPVRSAGDGRWTGWVEDLPRRTGEVLVTANDRATEEFARIGDDFAPPHRARRLAEVVAELAASGPLTPETLADALADDRQVAGESLLDLAAGLLDLSAPASALRDRLLAWDRRMTTSSVEASLFAAVRAAVVESFAAAPALAGVDATPHGELYAPWFDLRGRLRLALPALLRATKPFGVDPLQAVADALEEVAAVPGAGAWGSAHLAVPLTPHQQFGLAAPAGEGAPLIAVAGDDDCVLATRALGGAGACVHGPVARFVWDLAGASRWVVPLGASGDPASPHHHDQQAAWAAGGTIPLEDS
;
A
#
# COMPACT_ATOMS: atom_id res chain seq x y z
N MET A 1 -2.12 -31.83 -6.53
CA MET A 1 -2.04 -32.28 -5.11
C MET A 1 -1.80 -31.07 -4.23
N ILE A 2 -2.56 -30.93 -3.15
CA ILE A 2 -2.39 -29.86 -2.15
C ILE A 2 -1.98 -30.54 -0.84
N THR A 3 -0.80 -30.20 -0.31
CA THR A 3 -0.41 -30.50 1.07
C THR A 3 -0.34 -29.20 1.85
N ARG A 4 -0.34 -29.31 3.19
CA ARG A 4 -0.20 -28.16 4.08
C ARG A 4 0.90 -28.43 5.08
N ASP A 5 1.71 -27.40 5.33
CA ASP A 5 2.79 -27.44 6.30
C ASP A 5 2.26 -27.27 7.74
N ALA A 6 3.16 -27.15 8.73
CA ALA A 6 2.77 -26.99 10.13
C ALA A 6 2.00 -25.69 10.43
N TRP A 7 2.02 -24.71 9.51
CA TRP A 7 1.37 -23.40 9.60
C TRP A 7 0.13 -23.30 8.71
N GLY A 8 -0.32 -24.43 8.14
CA GLY A 8 -1.47 -24.50 7.26
C GLY A 8 -1.23 -23.92 5.86
N ILE A 9 0.01 -23.60 5.50
CA ILE A 9 0.37 -22.99 4.22
C ILE A 9 0.25 -24.03 3.11
N PRO A 10 -0.47 -23.75 2.00
CA PRO A 10 -0.63 -24.71 0.92
C PRO A 10 0.64 -24.87 0.07
N HIS A 11 1.08 -26.12 -0.08
CA HIS A 11 2.07 -26.57 -1.05
C HIS A 11 1.32 -27.26 -2.19
N VAL A 12 1.29 -26.62 -3.35
CA VAL A 12 0.53 -27.05 -4.53
C VAL A 12 1.48 -27.67 -5.53
N THR A 13 1.25 -28.94 -5.87
CA THR A 13 2.01 -29.65 -6.90
C THR A 13 1.08 -30.11 -8.02
N GLY A 14 1.45 -29.86 -9.28
CA GLY A 14 0.71 -30.30 -10.46
C GLY A 14 1.63 -30.81 -11.56
N ALA A 15 1.12 -31.71 -12.41
CA ALA A 15 1.85 -32.26 -13.55
C ALA A 15 1.92 -31.30 -14.75
N THR A 16 1.14 -30.22 -14.72
CA THR A 16 1.16 -29.13 -15.69
C THR A 16 0.92 -27.81 -14.99
N VAL A 17 1.32 -26.70 -15.62
CA VAL A 17 1.10 -25.35 -15.07
C VAL A 17 -0.40 -25.03 -14.86
N LEU A 18 -1.29 -25.57 -15.70
CA LEU A 18 -2.73 -25.38 -15.55
C LEU A 18 -3.29 -26.15 -14.36
N GLU A 19 -2.77 -27.34 -14.07
CA GLU A 19 -3.13 -28.09 -12.86
C GLU A 19 -2.68 -27.33 -11.61
N VAL A 20 -1.46 -26.78 -11.61
CA VAL A 20 -0.96 -25.94 -10.52
C VAL A 20 -1.87 -24.74 -10.30
N ALA A 21 -2.26 -24.03 -11.37
CA ALA A 21 -3.16 -22.89 -11.29
C ALA A 21 -4.52 -23.27 -10.68
N ARG A 22 -5.13 -24.37 -11.17
CA ARG A 22 -6.42 -24.86 -10.66
C ARG A 22 -6.34 -25.22 -9.18
N GLU A 23 -5.30 -25.94 -8.78
CA GLU A 23 -5.17 -26.37 -7.38
C GLU A 23 -4.79 -25.20 -6.46
N GLN A 24 -4.07 -24.18 -6.95
CA GLN A 24 -3.90 -22.90 -6.24
C GLN A 24 -5.25 -22.22 -6.01
N GLY A 25 -6.11 -22.15 -7.03
CA GLY A 25 -7.46 -21.59 -6.90
C GLY A 25 -8.32 -22.34 -5.89
N ARG A 26 -8.26 -23.68 -5.91
CA ARG A 26 -8.95 -24.54 -4.94
C ARG A 26 -8.46 -24.30 -3.51
N ALA A 27 -7.15 -24.30 -3.29
CA ALA A 27 -6.56 -24.05 -1.97
C ALA A 27 -6.98 -22.66 -1.44
N THR A 28 -6.88 -21.64 -2.29
CA THR A 28 -7.28 -20.26 -1.94
C THR A 28 -8.75 -20.20 -1.53
N ALA A 29 -9.65 -20.86 -2.27
CA ALA A 29 -11.07 -20.88 -1.93
C ALA A 29 -11.38 -21.67 -0.66
N GLN A 30 -10.65 -22.75 -0.37
CA GLN A 30 -10.79 -23.49 0.89
C GLN A 30 -10.39 -22.63 2.09
N ASP A 31 -9.31 -21.85 1.97
CA ASP A 31 -8.77 -21.07 3.09
C ASP A 31 -9.45 -19.71 3.26
N ARG A 32 -9.93 -19.10 2.16
CA ARG A 32 -10.30 -17.68 2.10
C ARG A 32 -11.67 -17.41 1.48
N ALA A 33 -12.60 -18.38 1.51
CA ALA A 33 -13.91 -18.29 0.86
C ALA A 33 -14.66 -16.96 1.13
N TRP A 34 -14.73 -16.52 2.40
CA TRP A 34 -15.40 -15.27 2.76
C TRP A 34 -14.70 -14.03 2.18
N GLN A 35 -13.36 -13.98 2.26
CA GLN A 35 -12.56 -12.90 1.68
C GLN A 35 -12.76 -12.85 0.16
N LEU A 36 -12.81 -13.99 -0.53
CA LEU A 36 -13.09 -14.04 -1.97
C LEU A 36 -14.48 -13.48 -2.33
N GLU A 37 -15.52 -13.76 -1.53
CA GLU A 37 -16.84 -13.17 -1.76
C GLU A 37 -16.83 -11.65 -1.56
N VAL A 38 -16.13 -11.16 -0.52
CA VAL A 38 -15.97 -9.72 -0.28
C VAL A 38 -15.20 -9.05 -1.42
N GLU A 39 -14.10 -9.63 -1.87
CA GLU A 39 -13.31 -9.10 -2.99
C GLU A 39 -14.14 -9.10 -4.29
N ARG A 40 -14.89 -10.16 -4.57
CA ARG A 40 -15.84 -10.18 -5.70
C ARG A 40 -16.84 -9.01 -5.60
N ARG A 41 -17.43 -8.77 -4.44
CA ARG A 41 -18.35 -7.63 -4.23
C ARG A 41 -17.68 -6.27 -4.37
N ARG A 42 -16.45 -6.13 -3.87
CA ARG A 42 -15.65 -4.91 -4.02
C ARG A 42 -15.44 -4.56 -5.49
N THR A 43 -15.11 -5.56 -6.30
CA THR A 43 -14.88 -5.36 -7.73
C THR A 43 -16.15 -5.01 -8.51
N GLU A 44 -17.27 -5.66 -8.19
CA GLU A 44 -18.56 -5.45 -8.87
C GLU A 44 -19.32 -4.21 -8.36
N GLY A 45 -18.85 -3.57 -7.29
CA GLY A 45 -19.55 -2.51 -6.59
C GLY A 45 -20.88 -3.00 -6.00
N THR A 46 -20.87 -4.12 -5.28
CA THR A 46 -22.07 -4.69 -4.63
C THR A 46 -21.87 -4.94 -3.13
N CYS A 47 -20.94 -4.21 -2.51
CA CYS A 47 -20.72 -4.24 -1.07
C CYS A 47 -21.90 -3.68 -0.29
N ALA A 48 -22.62 -2.67 -0.81
CA ALA A 48 -23.78 -2.06 -0.15
C ALA A 48 -24.98 -3.02 -0.05
N GLU A 49 -25.04 -4.05 -0.90
CA GLU A 49 -26.02 -5.14 -0.76
C GLU A 49 -25.75 -6.02 0.47
N LEU A 50 -24.54 -5.99 1.00
CA LEU A 50 -24.12 -6.78 2.15
C LEU A 50 -23.99 -5.91 3.39
N PHE A 51 -23.20 -4.85 3.31
CA PHE A 51 -22.84 -3.97 4.41
C PHE A 51 -23.76 -2.74 4.54
N GLY A 52 -24.73 -2.56 3.63
CA GLY A 52 -25.68 -1.47 3.71
C GLY A 52 -25.09 -0.11 3.32
N PRO A 53 -25.64 1.01 3.84
CA PRO A 53 -25.33 2.35 3.35
C PRO A 53 -23.86 2.75 3.47
N SER A 54 -23.12 2.24 4.45
CA SER A 54 -21.71 2.61 4.66
C SER A 54 -20.78 2.14 3.54
N ALA A 55 -21.19 1.15 2.75
CA ALA A 55 -20.44 0.68 1.58
C ALA A 55 -20.88 1.33 0.25
N LEU A 56 -21.88 2.21 0.26
CA LEU A 56 -22.42 2.83 -0.96
C LEU A 56 -21.37 3.66 -1.70
N GLU A 57 -20.56 4.45 -0.98
CA GLU A 57 -19.55 5.30 -1.62
C GLU A 57 -18.50 4.45 -2.37
N TRP A 58 -18.11 3.31 -1.81
CA TRP A 58 -17.24 2.35 -2.49
C TRP A 58 -17.91 1.77 -3.75
N ASP A 59 -19.16 1.32 -3.65
CA ASP A 59 -19.89 0.75 -4.79
C ASP A 59 -20.06 1.76 -5.94
N VAL A 60 -20.27 3.03 -5.60
CA VAL A 60 -20.32 4.14 -6.56
C VAL A 60 -18.95 4.33 -7.21
N LEU A 61 -17.86 4.39 -6.43
CA LEU A 61 -16.51 4.55 -6.95
C LEU A 61 -16.12 3.36 -7.86
N ALA A 62 -16.32 2.11 -7.42
CA ALA A 62 -15.96 0.91 -8.18
C ALA A 62 -16.62 0.88 -9.57
N ARG A 63 -17.90 1.25 -9.65
CA ARG A 63 -18.65 1.35 -10.91
C ARG A 63 -18.20 2.55 -11.75
N ARG A 64 -18.00 3.72 -11.14
CA ARG A 64 -17.57 4.93 -11.84
C ARG A 64 -16.14 4.82 -12.37
N ALA A 65 -15.23 4.19 -11.64
CA ALA A 65 -13.87 3.86 -12.08
C ALA A 65 -13.82 2.73 -13.12
N LEU A 66 -14.97 2.13 -13.46
CA LEU A 66 -15.10 1.09 -14.49
C LEU A 66 -14.25 -0.16 -14.21
N LEU A 67 -14.11 -0.58 -12.95
CA LEU A 67 -13.23 -1.71 -12.58
C LEU A 67 -13.56 -2.98 -13.37
N VAL A 68 -14.85 -3.33 -13.48
CA VAL A 68 -15.31 -4.49 -14.26
C VAL A 68 -15.04 -4.34 -15.75
N ASP A 69 -15.26 -3.15 -16.33
CA ASP A 69 -15.01 -2.93 -17.76
C ASP A 69 -13.51 -2.99 -18.10
N VAL A 70 -12.66 -2.43 -17.24
CA VAL A 70 -11.19 -2.54 -17.38
C VAL A 70 -10.76 -4.01 -17.28
N ALA A 71 -11.25 -4.75 -16.29
CA ALA A 71 -10.93 -6.16 -16.12
C ALA A 71 -11.36 -7.03 -17.31
N ARG A 72 -12.56 -6.80 -17.86
CA ARG A 72 -13.05 -7.51 -19.05
C ARG A 72 -12.19 -7.22 -20.29
N ARG A 73 -11.81 -5.96 -20.50
CA ARG A 73 -10.91 -5.59 -21.61
C ARG A 73 -9.53 -6.22 -21.44
N ALA A 74 -8.97 -6.16 -20.23
CA ALA A 74 -7.68 -6.76 -19.92
C ALA A 74 -7.70 -8.29 -20.13
N TYR A 75 -8.75 -8.97 -19.66
CA TYR A 75 -8.89 -10.42 -19.86
C TYR A 75 -8.99 -10.79 -21.35
N ALA A 76 -9.76 -10.02 -22.12
CA ALA A 76 -9.88 -10.22 -23.56
C ALA A 76 -8.56 -9.93 -24.32
N ALA A 77 -7.68 -9.11 -23.75
CA ALA A 77 -6.38 -8.76 -24.32
C ALA A 77 -5.23 -9.70 -23.92
N LEU A 78 -5.42 -10.59 -22.93
CA LEU A 78 -4.40 -11.54 -22.48
C LEU A 78 -3.87 -12.41 -23.63
N ALA A 79 -2.58 -12.73 -23.55
CA ALA A 79 -2.01 -13.80 -24.35
C ALA A 79 -2.78 -15.11 -24.11
N PRO A 80 -2.94 -15.99 -25.12
CA PRO A 80 -3.71 -17.23 -24.98
C PRO A 80 -3.30 -18.08 -23.77
N GLU A 81 -2.00 -18.26 -23.57
CA GLU A 81 -1.46 -19.05 -22.45
C GLU A 81 -1.76 -18.41 -21.09
N SER A 82 -1.58 -17.09 -20.94
CA SER A 82 -1.95 -16.35 -19.73
C SER A 82 -3.44 -16.45 -19.43
N ARG A 83 -4.28 -16.44 -20.47
CA ARG A 83 -5.73 -16.62 -20.33
C ARG A 83 -6.06 -18.02 -19.81
N ASP A 84 -5.47 -19.05 -20.39
CA ASP A 84 -5.71 -20.44 -19.96
C ASP A 84 -5.25 -20.65 -18.50
N PHE A 85 -4.14 -20.03 -18.11
CA PHE A 85 -3.65 -20.03 -16.73
C PHE A 85 -4.65 -19.37 -15.75
N VAL A 86 -5.18 -18.19 -16.09
CA VAL A 86 -6.22 -17.51 -15.30
C VAL A 86 -7.51 -18.34 -15.24
N ASP A 87 -7.92 -18.92 -16.38
CA ASP A 87 -9.14 -19.72 -16.46
C ASP A 87 -9.05 -20.95 -15.55
N ALA A 88 -7.91 -21.65 -15.55
CA ALA A 88 -7.66 -22.79 -14.69
C ALA A 88 -7.73 -22.42 -13.20
N TYR A 89 -7.13 -21.29 -12.79
CA TYR A 89 -7.25 -20.79 -11.42
C TYR A 89 -8.70 -20.50 -11.03
N VAL A 90 -9.48 -19.85 -11.91
CA VAL A 90 -10.91 -19.57 -11.67
C VAL A 90 -11.72 -20.86 -11.59
N ASP A 91 -11.40 -21.89 -12.39
CA ASP A 91 -12.05 -23.21 -12.25
C ASP A 91 -11.81 -23.79 -10.85
N GLY A 92 -10.59 -23.68 -10.32
CA GLY A 92 -10.25 -24.14 -8.97
C GLY A 92 -11.07 -23.47 -7.88
N ILE A 93 -11.23 -22.15 -7.97
CA ILE A 93 -12.10 -21.38 -7.07
C ILE A 93 -13.55 -21.86 -7.19
N ASN A 94 -14.04 -22.00 -8.42
CA ASN A 94 -15.44 -22.35 -8.70
C ASN A 94 -15.78 -23.80 -8.33
N ASP A 95 -14.80 -24.68 -8.20
CA ASP A 95 -15.00 -26.03 -7.67
C ASP A 95 -15.33 -26.04 -6.17
N VAL A 96 -15.08 -24.93 -5.44
CA VAL A 96 -15.26 -24.82 -3.99
C VAL A 96 -16.37 -23.84 -3.62
N LEU A 97 -16.43 -22.67 -4.28
CA LEU A 97 -17.41 -21.63 -3.96
C LEU A 97 -18.81 -21.97 -4.47
N GLU A 98 -19.84 -21.66 -3.68
CA GLU A 98 -21.25 -21.81 -4.09
C GLU A 98 -21.61 -20.86 -5.24
N ARG A 99 -21.02 -19.66 -5.26
CA ARG A 99 -21.27 -18.63 -6.27
C ARG A 99 -20.05 -18.48 -7.17
N ALA A 100 -20.20 -18.91 -8.41
CA ALA A 100 -19.13 -18.94 -9.39
C ALA A 100 -18.60 -17.54 -9.72
N TRP A 101 -17.28 -17.41 -9.73
CA TRP A 101 -16.53 -16.29 -10.27
C TRP A 101 -16.58 -16.27 -11.79
N HIS A 102 -16.49 -15.05 -12.35
CA HIS A 102 -16.25 -14.86 -13.76
C HIS A 102 -14.76 -15.02 -14.09
N ARG A 103 -14.44 -15.35 -15.34
CA ARG A 103 -13.05 -15.48 -15.80
C ARG A 103 -12.20 -14.21 -15.61
N TRP A 104 -12.84 -13.04 -15.68
CA TRP A 104 -12.19 -11.75 -15.48
C TRP A 104 -12.11 -11.32 -14.01
N THR A 105 -12.72 -12.05 -13.06
CA THR A 105 -12.78 -11.65 -11.64
C THR A 105 -11.38 -11.47 -11.01
N PRO A 106 -10.38 -12.34 -11.23
CA PRO A 106 -9.03 -12.12 -10.71
C PRO A 106 -8.41 -10.79 -11.17
N LEU A 107 -8.64 -10.42 -12.44
CA LEU A 107 -8.17 -9.16 -12.98
C LEU A 107 -8.89 -7.98 -12.33
N ALA A 108 -10.18 -8.09 -12.03
CA ALA A 108 -10.91 -7.04 -11.33
C ALA A 108 -10.42 -6.87 -9.89
N VAL A 109 -10.13 -7.97 -9.19
CA VAL A 109 -9.54 -7.95 -7.83
C VAL A 109 -8.20 -7.23 -7.86
N PHE A 110 -7.38 -7.49 -8.87
CA PHE A 110 -6.12 -6.76 -9.06
C PHE A 110 -6.34 -5.28 -9.44
N ALA A 111 -7.38 -4.96 -10.21
CA ALA A 111 -7.73 -3.57 -10.54
C ALA A 111 -8.16 -2.76 -9.29
N VAL A 112 -8.81 -3.39 -8.30
CA VAL A 112 -9.08 -2.78 -6.99
C VAL A 112 -7.76 -2.37 -6.34
N GLN A 113 -6.75 -3.24 -6.39
CA GLN A 113 -5.42 -2.95 -5.87
C GLN A 113 -4.83 -1.71 -6.57
N HIS A 114 -4.88 -1.63 -7.91
CA HIS A 114 -4.40 -0.44 -8.64
C HIS A 114 -5.10 0.85 -8.21
N LEU A 115 -6.41 0.78 -7.94
CA LEU A 115 -7.19 1.93 -7.48
C LEU A 115 -6.86 2.32 -6.03
N LEU A 116 -6.56 1.36 -5.15
CA LEU A 116 -6.20 1.62 -3.76
C LEU A 116 -4.77 2.16 -3.60
N PHE A 117 -3.83 1.82 -4.51
CA PHE A 117 -2.47 2.41 -4.53
C PHE A 117 -2.35 3.67 -5.37
N SER A 118 -3.46 4.08 -5.99
CA SER A 118 -3.52 5.29 -6.78
C SER A 118 -3.31 6.54 -5.93
N ARG A 119 -2.67 7.53 -6.55
CA ARG A 119 -2.44 8.88 -6.03
C ARG A 119 -3.60 9.82 -6.29
N PHE A 120 -4.63 9.42 -7.04
CA PHE A 120 -5.73 10.29 -7.46
C PHE A 120 -6.41 10.97 -6.26
N PRO A 121 -6.62 10.33 -5.09
CA PRO A 121 -7.20 11.01 -3.95
C PRO A 121 -6.26 12.07 -3.35
N SER A 122 -4.94 11.86 -3.40
CA SER A 122 -3.97 12.91 -3.05
C SER A 122 -4.02 14.09 -4.02
N LYS A 123 -4.28 13.86 -5.31
CA LYS A 123 -4.49 14.94 -6.29
C LYS A 123 -5.79 15.71 -6.04
N LEU A 124 -6.85 15.03 -5.59
CA LEU A 124 -8.08 15.69 -5.14
C LEU A 124 -7.80 16.57 -3.91
N TRP A 125 -7.02 16.09 -2.94
CA TRP A 125 -6.59 16.89 -1.80
C TRP A 125 -5.75 18.10 -2.23
N GLN A 126 -4.80 17.94 -3.15
CA GLN A 126 -3.99 19.06 -3.68
C GLN A 126 -4.88 20.12 -4.36
N HIS A 127 -5.89 19.68 -5.13
CA HIS A 127 -6.87 20.58 -5.74
C HIS A 127 -7.72 21.32 -4.69
N HIS A 128 -8.15 20.62 -3.64
CA HIS A 128 -8.86 21.22 -2.51
C HIS A 128 -8.01 22.28 -1.81
N VAL A 129 -6.74 21.99 -1.50
CA VAL A 129 -5.80 22.97 -0.94
C VAL A 129 -5.68 24.20 -1.85
N GLY A 130 -5.56 24.01 -3.17
CA GLY A 130 -5.56 25.09 -4.15
C GLY A 130 -6.81 25.98 -4.09
N THR A 131 -7.98 25.36 -3.87
CA THR A 131 -9.26 26.06 -3.76
C THR A 131 -9.39 26.83 -2.45
N VAL A 132 -8.94 26.25 -1.34
CA VAL A 132 -9.05 26.83 0.01
C VAL A 132 -8.03 27.95 0.23
N LEU A 133 -6.77 27.74 -0.17
CA LEU A 133 -5.67 28.66 0.14
C LEU A 133 -5.37 29.67 -0.98
N GLY A 134 -5.88 29.45 -2.20
CA GLY A 134 -5.69 30.37 -3.32
C GLY A 134 -4.21 30.65 -3.61
N ALA A 135 -3.79 31.90 -3.48
CA ALA A 135 -2.42 32.34 -3.79
C ALA A 135 -1.33 31.70 -2.91
N ASP A 136 -1.69 31.26 -1.70
CA ASP A 136 -0.74 30.68 -0.74
C ASP A 136 -0.57 29.16 -0.92
N ALA A 137 -1.41 28.53 -1.76
CA ALA A 137 -1.39 27.09 -1.98
C ALA A 137 -0.04 26.53 -2.47
N PRO A 138 0.70 27.17 -3.40
CA PRO A 138 1.98 26.62 -3.87
C PRO A 138 3.03 26.47 -2.76
N GLU A 139 3.11 27.44 -1.84
CA GLU A 139 4.03 27.38 -0.70
C GLU A 139 3.62 26.28 0.27
N ALA A 140 2.31 26.20 0.59
CA ALA A 140 1.79 25.15 1.47
C ALA A 140 2.01 23.75 0.91
N LEU A 141 1.72 23.53 -0.38
CA LEU A 141 1.94 22.24 -1.04
C LEU A 141 3.41 21.88 -1.17
N ALA A 142 4.32 22.86 -1.29
CA ALA A 142 5.76 22.61 -1.27
C ALA A 142 6.23 22.08 0.09
N LEU A 143 5.71 22.63 1.19
CA LEU A 143 6.02 22.19 2.55
C LEU A 143 5.38 20.84 2.91
N LEU A 144 4.19 20.56 2.38
CA LEU A 144 3.42 19.34 2.65
C LEU A 144 3.64 18.23 1.62
N ARG A 145 4.68 18.35 0.79
CA ARG A 145 4.95 17.42 -0.30
C ARG A 145 5.41 16.06 0.25
N SER A 146 4.58 15.03 0.07
CA SER A 146 4.87 13.64 0.45
C SER A 146 4.05 12.67 -0.41
N GLU A 147 4.33 11.36 -0.28
CA GLU A 147 3.66 10.27 -1.01
C GLU A 147 2.11 10.21 -0.90
N GLY A 148 1.48 11.04 -0.07
CA GLY A 148 0.02 11.09 0.07
C GLY A 148 -0.44 10.46 1.38
N LEU A 149 -1.28 9.42 1.30
CA LEU A 149 -1.47 8.53 2.45
C LEU A 149 -0.12 7.88 2.75
N PRO A 150 0.41 8.02 3.98
CA PRO A 150 1.75 7.53 4.28
C PRO A 150 1.85 6.04 4.02
N GLY A 151 2.83 5.66 3.21
CA GLY A 151 3.16 4.27 2.92
C GLY A 151 3.95 3.66 4.07
N GLY A 152 4.88 2.76 3.74
CA GLY A 152 5.68 2.10 4.76
C GLY A 152 6.49 0.92 4.26
N SER A 153 6.26 0.47 3.02
CA SER A 153 6.91 -0.74 2.51
C SER A 153 8.43 -0.58 2.50
N ASN A 154 9.16 -1.56 3.02
CA ASN A 154 10.62 -1.62 2.90
C ASN A 154 11.03 -2.84 2.08
N ALA A 155 12.17 -2.72 1.39
CA ALA A 155 12.87 -3.84 0.81
C ALA A 155 14.37 -3.61 0.79
N VAL A 156 15.13 -4.69 0.94
CA VAL A 156 16.58 -4.73 0.82
C VAL A 156 17.02 -5.96 0.02
N ALA A 157 18.02 -5.78 -0.85
CA ALA A 157 18.71 -6.88 -1.51
C ALA A 157 20.21 -6.77 -1.22
N VAL A 158 20.84 -7.88 -0.83
CA VAL A 158 22.26 -7.93 -0.49
C VAL A 158 22.98 -8.99 -1.33
N ALA A 159 24.19 -8.68 -1.78
CA ALA A 159 25.03 -9.59 -2.55
C ALA A 159 25.56 -10.74 -1.70
N GLY A 160 25.82 -11.88 -2.34
CA GLY A 160 26.33 -13.07 -1.69
C GLY A 160 27.64 -12.86 -0.92
N SER A 161 28.48 -11.91 -1.34
CA SER A 161 29.72 -11.50 -0.66
C SER A 161 29.52 -11.05 0.80
N LEU A 162 28.31 -10.59 1.14
CA LEU A 162 27.96 -10.11 2.48
C LEU A 162 27.20 -11.14 3.31
N THR A 163 26.86 -12.30 2.75
CA THR A 163 25.93 -13.27 3.35
C THR A 163 26.66 -14.49 3.90
N ALA A 164 26.08 -15.13 4.92
CA ALA A 164 26.61 -16.38 5.47
C ALA A 164 26.54 -17.54 4.46
N GLY A 165 25.50 -17.57 3.61
CA GLY A 165 25.27 -18.61 2.61
C GLY A 165 26.08 -18.43 1.32
N GLY A 166 26.74 -17.29 1.13
CA GLY A 166 27.50 -16.96 -0.07
C GLY A 166 26.65 -16.66 -1.32
N LEU A 167 25.31 -16.68 -1.19
CA LEU A 167 24.35 -16.34 -2.24
C LEU A 167 23.50 -15.13 -1.82
N PRO A 168 23.01 -14.33 -2.78
CA PRO A 168 22.22 -13.14 -2.45
C PRO A 168 20.97 -13.42 -1.62
N ILE A 169 20.56 -12.42 -0.83
CA ILE A 169 19.30 -12.43 -0.07
C ILE A 169 18.45 -11.22 -0.48
N VAL A 170 17.15 -11.43 -0.72
CA VAL A 170 16.16 -10.36 -0.91
C VAL A 170 15.16 -10.39 0.24
N ALA A 171 15.02 -9.30 0.97
CA ALA A 171 14.12 -9.20 2.11
C ALA A 171 13.19 -7.99 1.97
N GLY A 172 12.02 -8.04 2.60
CA GLY A 172 11.12 -6.90 2.63
C GLY A 172 9.90 -7.13 3.50
N ASP A 173 9.18 -6.04 3.72
CA ASP A 173 7.91 -6.05 4.43
C ASP A 173 6.93 -5.03 3.82
N PRO A 174 5.98 -5.46 2.97
CA PRO A 174 4.98 -4.55 2.42
C PRO A 174 4.09 -4.02 3.53
N HIS A 175 3.85 -2.71 3.54
CA HIS A 175 3.01 -2.06 4.55
C HIS A 175 1.68 -1.59 3.98
N ARG A 176 0.59 -1.94 4.66
CA ARG A 176 -0.79 -1.61 4.30
C ARG A 176 -1.68 -1.56 5.53
N VAL A 177 -2.95 -1.23 5.30
CA VAL A 177 -4.02 -1.52 6.26
C VAL A 177 -3.96 -3.02 6.63
N ILE A 178 -3.95 -3.30 7.92
CA ILE A 178 -3.94 -4.66 8.46
C ILE A 178 -5.37 -5.18 8.40
N GLU A 179 -5.61 -6.19 7.58
CA GLU A 179 -6.92 -6.79 7.37
C GLU A 179 -7.04 -8.15 8.08
N ALA A 180 -8.25 -8.52 8.47
CA ALA A 180 -8.59 -9.82 9.02
C ALA A 180 -9.58 -10.56 8.09
N PRO A 181 -9.15 -11.59 7.35
CA PRO A 181 -7.77 -12.10 7.26
C PRO A 181 -6.88 -11.21 6.35
N GLY A 182 -5.56 -11.41 6.41
CA GLY A 182 -4.60 -10.56 5.68
C GLY A 182 -4.76 -10.62 4.15
N CYS A 183 -4.36 -9.55 3.44
CA CYS A 183 -4.51 -9.43 1.98
C CYS A 183 -3.61 -10.38 1.17
N TYR A 184 -2.50 -10.84 1.74
CA TYR A 184 -1.61 -11.83 1.14
C TYR A 184 -1.87 -13.23 1.70
N ALA A 185 -1.84 -14.23 0.82
CA ALA A 185 -1.72 -15.64 1.15
C ALA A 185 -0.30 -16.13 0.86
N GLN A 186 0.25 -16.94 1.76
CA GLN A 186 1.50 -17.69 1.54
C GLN A 186 1.20 -18.92 0.69
N VAL A 187 2.07 -19.26 -0.25
CA VAL A 187 1.92 -20.44 -1.11
C VAL A 187 3.27 -20.94 -1.61
N ARG A 188 3.37 -22.25 -1.83
CA ARG A 188 4.40 -22.87 -2.69
C ARG A 188 3.72 -23.54 -3.89
N LEU A 189 4.21 -23.26 -5.10
CA LEU A 189 3.67 -23.71 -6.37
C LEU A 189 4.75 -24.51 -7.11
N THR A 190 4.47 -25.78 -7.38
CA THR A 190 5.42 -26.70 -8.02
C THR A 190 4.80 -27.36 -9.25
N CYS A 191 5.40 -27.14 -10.42
CA CYS A 191 5.07 -27.86 -11.65
C CYS A 191 6.12 -28.95 -11.90
N THR A 192 5.67 -30.18 -12.09
CA THR A 192 6.53 -31.35 -12.33
C THR A 192 6.61 -31.77 -13.79
N ASP A 193 6.04 -30.97 -14.70
CA ASP A 193 6.21 -31.15 -16.14
C ASP A 193 7.71 -31.11 -16.47
N PRO A 194 8.29 -32.16 -17.09
CA PRO A 194 9.71 -32.17 -17.43
C PRO A 194 10.10 -31.10 -18.45
N ASP A 195 9.16 -30.61 -19.27
CA ASP A 195 9.39 -29.60 -20.30
C ASP A 195 9.10 -28.17 -19.81
N ASP A 196 8.35 -28.01 -18.71
CA ASP A 196 8.03 -26.74 -18.07
C ASP A 196 8.04 -26.83 -16.52
N PRO A 197 9.14 -27.29 -15.91
CA PRO A 197 9.18 -27.46 -14.46
C PRO A 197 9.31 -26.10 -13.78
N PHE A 198 8.76 -25.96 -12.57
CA PHE A 198 9.10 -24.85 -11.68
C PHE A 198 8.78 -25.19 -10.23
N ASP A 199 9.42 -24.49 -9.30
CA ASP A 199 9.13 -24.54 -7.87
C ASP A 199 9.31 -23.12 -7.29
N VAL A 200 8.21 -22.52 -6.88
CA VAL A 200 8.13 -21.12 -6.48
C VAL A 200 7.39 -20.99 -5.18
N ALA A 201 8.00 -20.36 -4.20
CA ALA A 201 7.29 -19.97 -2.99
C ALA A 201 7.23 -18.44 -2.86
N GLY A 202 6.13 -17.95 -2.30
CA GLY A 202 5.94 -16.52 -2.15
C GLY A 202 4.55 -16.11 -1.69
N LEU A 203 4.28 -14.81 -1.80
CA LEU A 203 3.05 -14.17 -1.36
C LEU A 203 2.20 -13.82 -2.58
N THR A 204 0.91 -14.16 -2.52
CA THR A 204 -0.07 -13.82 -3.55
C THR A 204 -1.21 -13.01 -2.98
N PHE A 205 -1.73 -12.03 -3.73
CA PHE A 205 -3.02 -11.46 -3.37
C PHE A 205 -4.11 -12.52 -3.43
N VAL A 206 -4.93 -12.57 -2.39
CA VAL A 206 -6.08 -13.46 -2.36
C VAL A 206 -7.02 -13.12 -3.52
N GLY A 207 -7.23 -14.10 -4.42
CA GLY A 207 -8.03 -13.92 -5.63
C GLY A 207 -7.23 -13.71 -6.92
N VAL A 208 -5.91 -13.64 -6.87
CA VAL A 208 -5.02 -13.48 -8.04
C VAL A 208 -4.10 -14.71 -8.18
N PRO A 209 -3.95 -15.31 -9.38
CA PRO A 209 -3.11 -16.50 -9.57
C PRO A 209 -1.60 -16.18 -9.54
N GLY A 210 -0.79 -17.21 -9.34
CA GLY A 210 0.67 -17.11 -9.32
C GLY A 210 1.20 -16.40 -8.07
N VAL A 211 2.39 -15.78 -8.21
CA VAL A 211 3.09 -15.02 -7.16
C VAL A 211 3.57 -13.71 -7.79
N GLN A 212 2.86 -12.60 -7.55
CA GLN A 212 3.02 -11.39 -8.36
C GLN A 212 4.17 -10.50 -7.88
N HIS A 213 4.28 -10.31 -6.56
CA HIS A 213 5.09 -9.25 -5.97
C HIS A 213 6.31 -9.74 -5.20
N PHE A 214 6.20 -10.89 -4.53
CA PHE A 214 7.22 -11.37 -3.61
C PHE A 214 7.37 -12.87 -3.74
N GLY A 215 8.49 -13.34 -4.25
CA GLY A 215 8.73 -14.77 -4.35
C GLY A 215 10.17 -15.14 -4.64
N HIS A 216 10.46 -16.43 -4.52
CA HIS A 216 11.70 -17.01 -4.99
C HIS A 216 11.43 -18.30 -5.77
N ALA A 217 12.18 -18.51 -6.84
CA ALA A 217 12.10 -19.65 -7.75
C ALA A 217 13.36 -20.52 -7.69
N GLY A 218 13.86 -20.73 -6.46
CA GLY A 218 15.11 -21.44 -6.17
C GLY A 218 16.36 -20.63 -6.50
N ALA A 219 16.62 -20.36 -7.78
CA ALA A 219 17.82 -19.67 -8.26
C ALA A 219 17.70 -18.14 -8.36
N VAL A 220 16.49 -17.59 -8.17
CA VAL A 220 16.20 -16.16 -8.27
C VAL A 220 15.13 -15.77 -7.25
N ALA A 221 15.22 -14.57 -6.70
CA ALA A 221 14.26 -14.00 -5.77
C ALA A 221 13.94 -12.55 -6.13
N TRP A 222 12.72 -12.13 -5.85
CA TRP A 222 12.26 -10.76 -6.06
C TRP A 222 11.33 -10.27 -4.96
N GLY A 223 11.30 -8.95 -4.82
CA GLY A 223 10.37 -8.22 -3.97
C GLY A 223 10.16 -6.80 -4.47
N VAL A 224 9.01 -6.21 -4.11
CA VAL A 224 8.66 -4.85 -4.56
C VAL A 224 8.39 -3.87 -3.42
N THR A 225 8.59 -2.58 -3.66
CA THR A 225 7.90 -1.51 -2.92
C THR A 225 7.26 -0.56 -3.91
N ASN A 226 6.27 0.23 -3.49
CA ASN A 226 5.69 1.26 -4.35
C ASN A 226 6.77 2.30 -4.74
N ALA A 227 6.91 2.61 -6.03
CA ALA A 227 7.84 3.63 -6.53
C ALA A 227 7.30 5.06 -6.39
N VAL A 228 6.04 5.20 -5.99
CA VAL A 228 5.32 6.46 -5.79
C VAL A 228 5.33 7.34 -7.06
N ALA A 229 5.31 6.70 -8.23
CA ALA A 229 5.31 7.41 -9.50
C ALA A 229 4.04 8.23 -9.71
N ASP A 230 4.15 9.31 -10.46
CA ASP A 230 3.04 10.11 -10.97
C ASP A 230 2.52 9.51 -12.30
N ASP A 231 1.83 8.37 -12.19
CA ASP A 231 1.45 7.51 -13.32
C ASP A 231 0.03 7.76 -13.88
N GLU A 232 -0.73 8.67 -13.27
CA GLU A 232 -2.13 8.94 -13.61
C GLU A 232 -2.44 10.44 -13.59
N ASP A 233 -3.58 10.85 -14.14
CA ASP A 233 -4.05 12.24 -14.11
C ASP A 233 -5.51 12.34 -13.66
N VAL A 234 -5.78 13.38 -12.86
CA VAL A 234 -7.14 13.78 -12.47
C VAL A 234 -7.46 15.08 -13.20
N TYR A 235 -8.56 15.09 -13.97
CA TYR A 235 -8.99 16.26 -14.71
C TYR A 235 -10.24 16.87 -14.08
N VAL A 236 -10.23 18.19 -13.92
CA VAL A 236 -11.43 18.95 -13.58
C VAL A 236 -12.32 19.02 -14.82
N GLU A 237 -13.53 18.50 -14.72
CA GLU A 237 -14.49 18.41 -15.80
C GLU A 237 -15.57 19.47 -15.67
N GLU A 238 -15.88 20.16 -16.78
CA GLU A 238 -17.09 20.97 -16.89
C GLU A 238 -18.14 20.21 -17.70
N LEU A 239 -19.16 19.70 -17.02
CA LEU A 239 -20.23 18.91 -17.61
C LEU A 239 -21.56 19.65 -17.58
N VAL A 240 -22.28 19.68 -18.69
CA VAL A 240 -23.64 20.23 -18.76
C VAL A 240 -24.61 19.25 -19.39
N ARG A 241 -25.89 19.36 -18.99
CA ARG A 241 -26.98 18.63 -19.64
C ARG A 241 -27.50 19.46 -20.82
N HIS A 242 -27.48 18.89 -22.02
CA HIS A 242 -28.01 19.52 -23.23
C HIS A 242 -28.94 18.57 -23.96
N ARG A 243 -30.23 18.91 -24.03
CA ARG A 243 -31.28 18.13 -24.72
C ARG A 243 -31.29 16.63 -24.31
N GLY A 244 -31.10 16.37 -23.00
CA GLY A 244 -31.09 15.00 -22.44
C GLY A 244 -29.76 14.26 -22.55
N ALA A 245 -28.79 14.78 -23.30
CA ALA A 245 -27.41 14.27 -23.30
C ALA A 245 -26.55 14.98 -22.25
N VAL A 246 -25.44 14.36 -21.88
CA VAL A 246 -24.35 15.00 -21.13
C VAL A 246 -23.24 15.34 -22.11
N ILE A 247 -22.72 16.56 -22.03
CA ILE A 247 -21.59 17.03 -22.83
C ILE A 247 -20.52 17.63 -21.90
N ALA A 248 -19.25 17.44 -22.26
CA ALA A 248 -18.10 17.97 -21.55
C ALA A 248 -17.47 19.11 -22.33
N ARG A 249 -16.89 20.10 -21.63
CA ARG A 249 -16.05 21.09 -22.30
C ARG A 249 -14.82 20.40 -22.88
N GLY A 250 -14.53 20.67 -24.15
CA GLY A 250 -13.33 20.14 -24.82
C GLY A 250 -12.06 20.61 -24.11
N ALA A 251 -10.98 19.82 -24.22
CA ALA A 251 -9.71 20.18 -23.59
C ALA A 251 -9.22 21.56 -24.07
N PRO A 252 -8.66 22.42 -23.20
CA PRO A 252 -8.06 23.68 -23.63
C PRO A 252 -7.06 23.45 -24.78
N GLY A 253 -7.17 24.24 -25.84
CA GLY A 253 -6.30 24.08 -27.04
C GLY A 253 -6.72 22.98 -28.04
N SER A 254 -7.71 22.14 -27.73
CA SER A 254 -8.23 21.13 -28.68
C SER A 254 -9.00 21.71 -29.88
N GLY A 255 -9.42 22.99 -29.78
CA GLY A 255 -10.32 23.63 -30.75
C GLY A 255 -11.76 23.11 -30.71
N ARG A 256 -12.07 22.13 -29.86
CA ARG A 256 -13.41 21.56 -29.68
C ARG A 256 -14.11 22.27 -28.52
N GLY A 257 -15.31 22.80 -28.77
CA GLY A 257 -16.07 23.56 -27.78
C GLY A 257 -16.72 22.67 -26.72
N TRP A 258 -17.65 21.82 -27.16
CA TRP A 258 -18.37 20.85 -26.34
C TRP A 258 -18.35 19.48 -27.01
N GLU A 259 -18.11 18.44 -26.21
CA GLU A 259 -17.91 17.07 -26.67
C GLU A 259 -18.93 16.12 -26.05
N PRO A 260 -19.37 15.08 -26.78
CA PRO A 260 -20.30 14.09 -26.23
C PRO A 260 -19.64 13.28 -25.10
N VAL A 261 -20.39 13.02 -24.04
CA VAL A 261 -19.99 12.16 -22.93
C VAL A 261 -20.73 10.84 -23.03
N ALA A 262 -19.99 9.73 -22.99
CA ALA A 262 -20.63 8.41 -22.94
C ALA A 262 -21.31 8.24 -21.58
N ARG A 263 -22.54 7.74 -21.60
CA ARG A 263 -23.43 7.72 -20.44
C ARG A 263 -24.16 6.40 -20.35
N ARG A 264 -24.14 5.79 -19.17
CA ARG A 264 -25.04 4.69 -18.81
C ARG A 264 -25.61 4.92 -17.41
N VAL A 265 -26.80 4.39 -17.17
CA VAL A 265 -27.45 4.43 -15.86
C VAL A 265 -27.51 3.01 -15.33
N GLU A 266 -27.01 2.84 -14.11
CA GLU A 266 -27.01 1.61 -13.34
C GLU A 266 -27.86 1.80 -12.08
N VAL A 267 -28.15 0.71 -11.37
CA VAL A 267 -28.84 0.74 -10.07
C VAL A 267 -27.96 0.06 -9.05
N VAL A 268 -27.58 0.80 -8.01
CA VAL A 268 -26.94 0.26 -6.81
C VAL A 268 -28.02 -0.19 -5.85
N ARG A 269 -27.93 -1.43 -5.38
CA ARG A 269 -28.82 -1.93 -4.32
C ARG A 269 -28.15 -1.73 -2.98
N VAL A 270 -28.86 -1.10 -2.04
CA VAL A 270 -28.35 -0.80 -0.70
C VAL A 270 -29.21 -1.51 0.32
N ARG A 271 -28.62 -2.41 1.12
CA ARG A 271 -29.35 -3.12 2.15
C ARG A 271 -29.82 -2.15 3.24
N THR A 272 -31.12 -2.18 3.54
CA THR A 272 -31.76 -1.39 4.62
C THR A 272 -32.39 -2.27 5.71
N GLY A 273 -32.43 -3.58 5.49
CA GLY A 273 -32.89 -4.58 6.46
C GLY A 273 -32.47 -6.00 6.05
N ALA A 274 -32.96 -7.02 6.75
CA ALA A 274 -32.58 -8.43 6.48
C ALA A 274 -32.84 -8.84 5.01
N ASP A 275 -33.97 -8.43 4.44
CA ASP A 275 -34.36 -8.69 3.06
C ASP A 275 -34.87 -7.44 2.32
N ALA A 276 -34.55 -6.25 2.83
CA ALA A 276 -34.99 -4.98 2.28
C ALA A 276 -33.81 -4.22 1.64
N TYR A 277 -34.05 -3.66 0.45
CA TYR A 277 -33.04 -2.94 -0.33
C TYR A 277 -33.62 -1.68 -0.94
N ASP A 278 -32.89 -0.58 -0.82
CA ASP A 278 -33.13 0.62 -1.61
C ASP A 278 -32.43 0.49 -2.97
N ALA A 279 -33.05 1.09 -4.00
CA ALA A 279 -32.51 1.15 -5.35
C ALA A 279 -32.01 2.58 -5.62
N VAL A 280 -30.69 2.76 -5.63
CA VAL A 280 -30.05 4.05 -5.86
C VAL A 280 -29.60 4.12 -7.32
N PRO A 281 -30.20 4.99 -8.16
CA PRO A 281 -29.75 5.16 -9.54
C PRO A 281 -28.36 5.80 -9.56
N LEU A 282 -27.45 5.22 -10.36
CA LEU A 282 -26.09 5.72 -10.56
C LEU A 282 -25.88 6.04 -12.04
N GLU A 283 -25.52 7.29 -12.32
CA GLU A 283 -25.06 7.70 -13.65
C GLU A 283 -23.54 7.48 -13.74
N VAL A 284 -23.13 6.63 -14.69
CA VAL A 284 -21.72 6.39 -15.03
C VAL A 284 -21.42 7.16 -16.31
N LEU A 285 -20.42 8.04 -16.23
CA LEU A 285 -20.05 9.00 -17.27
C LEU A 285 -18.59 8.81 -17.66
N VAL A 286 -18.31 8.89 -18.97
CA VAL A 286 -16.95 8.76 -19.50
C VAL A 286 -16.69 9.88 -20.49
N THR A 287 -15.70 10.71 -20.19
CA THR A 287 -15.21 11.76 -21.07
C THR A 287 -14.07 11.23 -21.96
N GLU A 288 -13.56 12.04 -22.87
CA GLU A 288 -12.38 11.71 -23.66
C GLU A 288 -11.12 11.48 -22.78
N ARG A 289 -11.06 12.17 -21.65
CA ARG A 289 -9.96 12.09 -20.68
C ARG A 289 -10.04 10.83 -19.82
N GLY A 290 -11.25 10.41 -19.42
CA GLY A 290 -11.44 9.17 -18.68
C GLY A 290 -12.83 9.04 -18.01
N PRO A 291 -13.06 7.97 -17.23
CA PRO A 291 -14.22 7.85 -16.37
C PRO A 291 -14.34 9.00 -15.37
N VAL A 292 -15.54 9.53 -15.19
CA VAL A 292 -15.87 10.49 -14.12
C VAL A 292 -16.01 9.73 -12.80
N VAL A 293 -15.10 9.97 -11.87
CA VAL A 293 -15.02 9.26 -10.57
C VAL A 293 -15.67 10.04 -9.42
N VAL A 294 -15.68 11.37 -9.50
CA VAL A 294 -16.27 12.25 -8.47
C VAL A 294 -17.16 13.30 -9.15
N GLY A 295 -18.31 13.61 -8.53
CA GLY A 295 -19.25 14.62 -9.01
C GLY A 295 -20.13 14.18 -10.19
N GLY A 296 -20.57 15.14 -11.00
CA GLY A 296 -21.53 15.00 -12.08
C GLY A 296 -22.08 16.34 -12.58
N PRO A 297 -22.91 16.35 -13.65
CA PRO A 297 -23.44 17.59 -14.22
C PRO A 297 -24.25 18.40 -13.20
N GLY A 298 -23.79 19.62 -12.91
CA GLY A 298 -24.41 20.54 -11.94
C GLY A 298 -23.78 20.54 -10.55
N ASP A 299 -22.86 19.62 -10.27
CA ASP A 299 -22.09 19.62 -9.01
C ASP A 299 -21.03 20.72 -9.01
N ALA A 300 -20.62 21.16 -7.80
CA ALA A 300 -19.65 22.24 -7.63
C ALA A 300 -18.28 21.92 -8.27
N ALA A 301 -17.88 20.65 -8.24
CA ALA A 301 -16.69 20.15 -8.91
C ALA A 301 -16.93 18.71 -9.41
N THR A 302 -16.38 18.40 -10.59
CA THR A 302 -16.46 17.07 -11.19
C THR A 302 -15.07 16.66 -11.65
N PHE A 303 -14.70 15.40 -11.43
CA PHE A 303 -13.36 14.92 -11.73
C PHE A 303 -13.39 13.61 -12.53
N SER A 304 -12.62 13.56 -13.61
CA SER A 304 -12.33 12.32 -14.34
C SER A 304 -10.93 11.81 -14.03
N LEU A 305 -10.77 10.49 -14.07
CA LEU A 305 -9.51 9.80 -13.80
C LEU A 305 -8.99 9.16 -15.07
N ARG A 306 -7.72 9.43 -15.38
CA ARG A 306 -6.97 8.74 -16.44
C ARG A 306 -5.78 8.01 -15.85
N ASN A 307 -5.77 6.69 -15.97
CA ASN A 307 -4.68 5.84 -15.49
C ASN A 307 -4.25 4.83 -16.57
N PRO A 308 -3.06 4.20 -16.43
CA PRO A 308 -2.53 3.30 -17.44
C PRO A 308 -3.42 2.08 -17.69
N SER A 309 -4.01 1.52 -16.63
CA SER A 309 -4.89 0.35 -16.72
C SER A 309 -6.12 0.61 -17.60
N TYR A 310 -6.73 1.80 -17.44
CA TYR A 310 -7.87 2.24 -18.26
C TYR A 310 -7.48 2.51 -19.71
N VAL A 311 -6.36 3.21 -19.93
CA VAL A 311 -5.91 3.63 -21.26
C VAL A 311 -5.46 2.43 -22.10
N LEU A 312 -4.68 1.52 -21.49
CA LEU A 312 -4.16 0.34 -22.17
C LEU A 312 -5.20 -0.79 -22.26
N GLY A 313 -6.20 -0.80 -21.38
CA GLY A 313 -7.08 -1.95 -21.22
C GLY A 313 -6.28 -3.20 -20.85
N ASN A 314 -5.27 -3.05 -20.00
CA ASN A 314 -4.33 -4.09 -19.57
C ASN A 314 -4.00 -3.87 -18.08
N LEU A 315 -3.83 -4.95 -17.32
CA LEU A 315 -3.53 -4.94 -15.89
C LEU A 315 -2.19 -5.63 -15.56
N GLY A 316 -1.39 -5.99 -16.56
CA GLY A 316 -0.07 -6.59 -16.38
C GLY A 316 -0.06 -8.10 -16.12
N PHE A 317 -1.18 -8.79 -16.32
CA PHE A 317 -1.33 -10.23 -16.02
C PHE A 317 -0.44 -11.15 -16.86
N ASP A 318 0.03 -10.70 -18.03
CA ASP A 318 1.03 -11.44 -18.82
C ASP A 318 2.41 -11.51 -18.12
N THR A 319 2.59 -10.81 -17.01
CA THR A 319 3.77 -10.92 -16.13
C THR A 319 3.77 -12.21 -15.31
N LEU A 320 2.59 -12.72 -14.94
CA LEU A 320 2.46 -13.67 -13.82
C LEU A 320 3.02 -15.06 -14.12
N LEU A 321 2.71 -15.60 -15.30
CA LEU A 321 3.18 -16.92 -15.70
C LEU A 321 4.70 -16.94 -15.97
N PRO A 322 5.29 -15.97 -16.69
CA PRO A 322 6.75 -15.87 -16.83
C PRO A 322 7.52 -15.77 -15.51
N LEU A 323 6.96 -15.11 -14.47
CA LEU A 323 7.59 -15.08 -13.15
C LEU A 323 7.75 -16.48 -12.56
N LEU A 324 6.76 -17.36 -12.71
CA LEU A 324 6.87 -18.74 -12.22
C LEU A 324 8.00 -19.53 -12.88
N ARG A 325 8.33 -19.18 -14.12
CA ARG A 325 9.36 -19.83 -14.95
C ARG A 325 10.74 -19.19 -14.81
N SER A 326 10.88 -18.13 -14.01
CA SER A 326 12.12 -17.35 -13.95
C SER A 326 13.27 -18.16 -13.31
N ARG A 327 14.48 -17.98 -13.81
CA ARG A 327 15.71 -18.63 -13.30
C ARG A 327 16.85 -17.65 -13.03
N SER A 328 16.72 -16.41 -13.51
CA SER A 328 17.70 -15.35 -13.38
C SER A 328 17.03 -14.00 -13.14
N ALA A 329 17.79 -13.01 -12.68
CA ALA A 329 17.33 -11.64 -12.55
C ALA A 329 16.88 -11.05 -13.89
N ALA A 330 17.50 -11.49 -15.00
CA ALA A 330 17.12 -11.10 -16.35
C ALA A 330 15.73 -11.63 -16.75
N ASP A 331 15.39 -12.87 -16.37
CA ASP A 331 14.06 -13.44 -16.63
C ASP A 331 12.97 -12.68 -15.89
N VAL A 332 13.20 -12.39 -14.60
CA VAL A 332 12.28 -11.58 -13.78
C VAL A 332 12.11 -10.19 -14.39
N ALA A 333 13.21 -9.53 -14.75
CA ALA A 333 13.15 -8.21 -15.39
C ALA A 333 12.40 -8.25 -16.73
N SER A 334 12.56 -9.32 -17.51
CA SER A 334 11.83 -9.53 -18.76
C SER A 334 10.33 -9.74 -18.51
N ALA A 335 9.97 -10.54 -17.50
CA ALA A 335 8.57 -10.75 -17.10
C ALA A 335 7.89 -9.42 -16.73
N PHE A 336 8.56 -8.60 -15.90
CA PHE A 336 8.07 -7.27 -15.52
C PHE A 336 8.02 -6.27 -16.69
N GLY A 337 8.51 -6.61 -17.89
CA GLY A 337 8.25 -5.83 -19.10
C GLY A 337 6.76 -5.72 -19.45
N HIS A 338 5.96 -6.71 -19.03
CA HIS A 338 4.50 -6.73 -19.18
C HIS A 338 3.76 -5.98 -18.07
N TRP A 339 4.45 -5.57 -17.00
CA TRP A 339 3.84 -4.90 -15.85
C TRP A 339 3.25 -3.54 -16.23
N VAL A 340 2.05 -3.25 -15.71
CA VAL A 340 1.32 -2.00 -15.98
C VAL A 340 1.37 -1.08 -14.77
N GLY A 341 0.89 -1.56 -13.63
CA GLY A 341 0.86 -0.82 -12.39
C GLY A 341 0.53 -1.76 -11.22
N PRO A 342 0.56 -1.29 -9.96
CA PRO A 342 1.16 -0.02 -9.53
C PRO A 342 2.61 0.11 -9.99
N VAL A 343 3.12 1.33 -10.16
CA VAL A 343 4.53 1.50 -10.52
C VAL A 343 5.38 1.19 -9.30
N ASP A 344 6.26 0.20 -9.42
CA ASP A 344 6.96 -0.39 -8.30
C ASP A 344 8.48 -0.30 -8.45
N ASN A 345 9.16 -0.19 -7.32
CA ASN A 345 10.56 -0.53 -7.17
C ASN A 345 10.66 -2.05 -7.09
N LEU A 346 11.23 -2.70 -8.10
CA LEU A 346 11.60 -4.10 -8.10
C LEU A 346 13.03 -4.26 -7.56
N LEU A 347 13.19 -5.02 -6.49
CA LEU A 347 14.48 -5.61 -6.11
C LEU A 347 14.51 -7.06 -6.57
N VAL A 348 15.58 -7.45 -7.25
CA VAL A 348 15.77 -8.80 -7.75
C VAL A 348 17.22 -9.24 -7.54
N ALA A 349 17.41 -10.50 -7.16
CA ALA A 349 18.72 -11.11 -7.08
C ALA A 349 18.69 -12.57 -7.54
N ASP A 350 19.82 -13.08 -8.04
CA ASP A 350 19.94 -14.46 -8.50
C ASP A 350 21.21 -15.16 -8.03
N ALA A 351 21.24 -16.48 -8.17
CA ALA A 351 22.35 -17.35 -7.78
C ALA A 351 23.60 -17.14 -8.65
N GLY A 352 23.49 -16.41 -9.77
CA GLY A 352 24.63 -15.93 -10.56
C GLY A 352 25.33 -14.73 -9.93
N GLY A 353 24.76 -14.16 -8.87
CA GLY A 353 25.31 -13.01 -8.14
C GLY A 353 24.76 -11.67 -8.60
N ALA A 354 23.76 -11.64 -9.49
CA ALA A 354 23.10 -10.39 -9.84
C ALA A 354 22.32 -9.85 -8.64
N VAL A 355 22.40 -8.54 -8.42
CA VAL A 355 21.59 -7.80 -7.44
C VAL A 355 21.21 -6.47 -8.09
N GLU A 356 19.92 -6.32 -8.39
CA GLU A 356 19.40 -5.21 -9.18
C GLU A 356 18.19 -4.55 -8.54
N HIS A 357 18.09 -3.24 -8.76
CA HIS A 357 16.92 -2.42 -8.50
C HIS A 357 16.43 -1.84 -9.83
N ARG A 358 15.14 -1.95 -10.10
CA ARG A 358 14.50 -1.40 -11.30
C ARG A 358 13.17 -0.77 -10.93
N VAL A 359 12.83 0.37 -11.54
CA VAL A 359 11.45 0.85 -11.54
C VAL A 359 10.70 0.15 -12.68
N VAL A 360 9.55 -0.45 -12.37
CA VAL A 360 8.72 -1.22 -13.31
C VAL A 360 7.28 -0.71 -13.32
N GLY A 361 6.63 -0.71 -14.49
CA GLY A 361 5.27 -0.20 -14.67
C GLY A 361 5.16 0.79 -15.83
N ARG A 362 4.09 1.59 -15.85
CA ARG A 362 3.77 2.52 -16.95
C ARG A 362 3.59 3.94 -16.43
N VAL A 363 4.60 4.78 -16.65
CA VAL A 363 4.56 6.22 -16.35
C VAL A 363 4.33 6.99 -17.66
N PRO A 364 3.31 7.86 -17.75
CA PRO A 364 2.99 8.59 -18.97
C PRO A 364 3.95 9.76 -19.21
N VAL A 365 4.30 10.00 -20.47
CA VAL A 365 4.98 11.23 -20.91
C VAL A 365 3.93 12.29 -21.22
N ARG A 366 4.01 13.43 -20.54
CA ARG A 366 3.07 14.54 -20.66
C ARG A 366 3.64 15.65 -21.55
N SER A 367 2.84 16.18 -22.48
CA SER A 367 3.25 17.34 -23.30
C SER A 367 3.34 18.60 -22.45
N ALA A 368 4.37 19.41 -22.73
CA ALA A 368 4.50 20.74 -22.15
C ALA A 368 3.30 21.62 -22.55
N GLY A 369 2.60 22.19 -21.56
CA GLY A 369 1.48 23.11 -21.75
C GLY A 369 0.13 22.52 -21.40
N ASP A 370 -0.36 21.54 -22.17
CA ASP A 370 -1.71 20.96 -22.03
C ASP A 370 -1.74 19.63 -21.24
N GLY A 371 -0.58 19.08 -20.85
CA GLY A 371 -0.49 17.89 -20.01
C GLY A 371 -0.97 16.59 -20.69
N ARG A 372 -1.15 16.59 -22.01
CA ARG A 372 -1.67 15.43 -22.75
C ARG A 372 -0.66 14.28 -22.74
N TRP A 373 -1.15 13.04 -22.66
CA TRP A 373 -0.29 11.87 -22.74
C TRP A 373 0.18 11.66 -24.17
N THR A 374 1.50 11.58 -24.37
CA THR A 374 2.13 11.44 -25.70
C THR A 374 2.90 10.14 -25.87
N GLY A 375 3.06 9.37 -24.79
CA GLY A 375 3.78 8.11 -24.76
C GLY A 375 4.02 7.64 -23.33
N TRP A 376 5.00 6.77 -23.16
CA TRP A 376 5.42 6.21 -21.86
C TRP A 376 6.90 6.49 -21.64
N VAL A 377 7.31 6.63 -20.39
CA VAL A 377 8.73 6.75 -20.05
C VAL A 377 9.42 5.42 -20.33
N GLU A 378 10.37 5.41 -21.27
CA GLU A 378 11.07 4.18 -21.68
C GLU A 378 12.30 3.85 -20.79
N ASP A 379 13.09 4.86 -20.40
CA ASP A 379 14.29 4.68 -19.56
C ASP A 379 13.95 4.95 -18.09
N LEU A 380 13.23 4.01 -17.47
CA LEU A 380 12.89 4.00 -16.05
C LEU A 380 14.15 3.80 -15.18
N PRO A 381 14.21 4.41 -13.98
CA PRO A 381 15.38 4.31 -13.09
C PRO A 381 15.82 2.88 -12.79
N ARG A 382 17.13 2.62 -12.79
CA ARG A 382 17.72 1.32 -12.46
C ARG A 382 19.06 1.45 -11.76
N ARG A 383 19.40 0.48 -10.90
CA ARG A 383 20.67 0.43 -10.16
C ARG A 383 21.12 -1.00 -9.92
N THR A 384 22.41 -1.18 -9.72
CA THR A 384 23.04 -2.44 -9.28
C THR A 384 24.01 -2.14 -8.14
N GLY A 385 24.20 -3.07 -7.22
CA GLY A 385 25.14 -2.86 -6.11
C GLY A 385 25.16 -4.03 -5.13
N GLU A 386 26.07 -3.97 -4.14
CA GLU A 386 26.17 -5.01 -3.11
C GLU A 386 25.06 -4.92 -2.06
N VAL A 387 24.51 -3.72 -1.84
CA VAL A 387 23.35 -3.48 -0.98
C VAL A 387 22.44 -2.49 -1.69
N LEU A 388 21.18 -2.87 -1.91
CA LEU A 388 20.15 -2.02 -2.48
C LEU A 388 18.98 -1.93 -1.51
N VAL A 389 18.60 -0.71 -1.14
CA VAL A 389 17.47 -0.44 -0.23
C VAL A 389 16.44 0.44 -0.95
N THR A 390 15.17 0.20 -0.64
CA THR A 390 14.05 1.04 -1.05
C THR A 390 13.05 1.11 0.10
N ALA A 391 12.54 2.31 0.39
CA ALA A 391 11.47 2.52 1.37
C ALA A 391 10.45 3.55 0.86
N ASN A 392 9.98 3.38 -0.37
CA ASN A 392 9.12 4.34 -1.10
C ASN A 392 9.79 5.71 -1.33
N ASP A 393 11.10 5.82 -1.09
CA ASP A 393 11.87 7.04 -1.13
C ASP A 393 12.31 7.41 -2.55
N ARG A 394 12.68 8.69 -2.72
CA ARG A 394 13.38 9.15 -3.92
C ARG A 394 14.83 8.63 -3.89
N ALA A 395 15.03 7.43 -4.41
CA ALA A 395 16.30 6.71 -4.24
C ALA A 395 17.49 7.35 -4.99
N THR A 396 17.24 8.01 -6.14
CA THR A 396 18.24 8.77 -6.91
C THR A 396 17.62 9.99 -7.57
N GLU A 397 18.45 10.86 -8.15
CA GLU A 397 18.00 12.00 -8.95
C GLU A 397 17.16 11.59 -10.18
N GLU A 398 17.38 10.38 -10.73
CA GLU A 398 16.63 9.87 -11.89
C GLU A 398 15.14 9.69 -11.59
N PHE A 399 14.75 9.54 -10.32
CA PHE A 399 13.35 9.45 -9.91
C PHE A 399 12.56 10.73 -10.23
N ALA A 400 13.22 11.86 -10.51
CA ALA A 400 12.55 13.05 -11.04
C ALA A 400 11.85 12.81 -12.39
N ARG A 401 12.19 11.73 -13.11
CA ARG A 401 11.51 11.32 -14.35
C ARG A 401 10.15 10.68 -14.09
N ILE A 402 9.93 10.11 -12.91
CA ILE A 402 8.73 9.33 -12.61
C ILE A 402 7.76 10.04 -11.69
N GLY A 403 8.18 11.05 -10.93
CA GLY A 403 7.31 11.76 -10.02
C GLY A 403 8.07 12.71 -9.12
N ASP A 404 7.31 13.32 -8.21
CA ASP A 404 7.81 14.41 -7.38
C ASP A 404 7.62 14.23 -5.88
N ASP A 405 6.51 13.60 -5.48
CA ASP A 405 6.20 13.38 -4.08
C ASP A 405 6.50 11.91 -3.72
N PHE A 406 7.54 11.70 -2.92
CA PHE A 406 7.99 10.39 -2.46
C PHE A 406 7.91 10.33 -0.93
N ALA A 407 8.11 9.15 -0.36
CA ALA A 407 8.31 9.04 1.08
C ALA A 407 9.56 9.82 1.52
N PRO A 408 9.55 10.44 2.70
CA PRO A 408 10.76 11.01 3.28
C PRO A 408 11.87 9.95 3.41
N PRO A 409 13.15 10.30 3.17
CA PRO A 409 14.23 9.32 2.99
C PRO A 409 14.73 8.67 4.29
N HIS A 410 14.18 9.03 5.45
CA HIS A 410 14.74 8.63 6.74
C HIS A 410 14.65 7.12 6.98
N ARG A 411 13.56 6.44 6.57
CA ARG A 411 13.41 4.98 6.71
C ARG A 411 14.43 4.24 5.84
N ALA A 412 14.57 4.64 4.57
CA ALA A 412 15.55 4.05 3.66
C ALA A 412 16.99 4.23 4.17
N ARG A 413 17.34 5.43 4.66
CA ARG A 413 18.65 5.69 5.26
C ARG A 413 18.89 4.82 6.49
N ARG A 414 17.92 4.75 7.40
CA ARG A 414 18.03 3.93 8.61
C ARG A 414 18.19 2.45 8.29
N LEU A 415 17.41 1.91 7.35
CA LEU A 415 17.55 0.51 6.94
C LEU A 415 18.93 0.24 6.31
N ALA A 416 19.43 1.15 5.47
CA ALA A 416 20.78 1.02 4.90
C ALA A 416 21.89 1.08 5.99
N GLU A 417 21.74 1.96 6.98
CA GLU A 417 22.65 2.04 8.14
C GLU A 417 22.66 0.74 8.95
N VAL A 418 21.49 0.22 9.31
CA VAL A 418 21.37 -1.03 10.08
C VAL A 418 21.99 -2.21 9.33
N VAL A 419 21.72 -2.34 8.03
CA VAL A 419 22.30 -3.41 7.21
C VAL A 419 23.82 -3.28 7.12
N ALA A 420 24.35 -2.06 7.01
CA ALA A 420 25.79 -1.83 7.00
C ALA A 420 26.45 -2.15 8.37
N GLU A 421 25.81 -1.78 9.48
CA GLU A 421 26.25 -2.10 10.84
C GLU A 421 26.30 -3.62 11.07
N LEU A 422 25.28 -4.34 10.62
CA LEU A 422 25.22 -5.80 10.70
C LEU A 422 26.30 -6.46 9.84
N ALA A 423 26.46 -6.04 8.58
CA ALA A 423 27.49 -6.57 7.68
C ALA A 423 28.92 -6.32 8.18
N ALA A 424 29.16 -5.20 8.87
CA ALA A 424 30.44 -4.90 9.52
C ALA A 424 30.70 -5.80 10.74
N SER A 425 29.65 -6.31 11.38
CA SER A 425 29.72 -7.16 12.58
C SER A 425 29.85 -8.65 12.24
N GLY A 426 29.47 -9.07 11.03
CA GLY A 426 29.61 -10.43 10.54
C GLY A 426 28.79 -10.68 9.26
N PRO A 427 28.86 -11.90 8.69
CA PRO A 427 28.05 -12.26 7.54
C PRO A 427 26.55 -12.15 7.86
N LEU A 428 25.79 -11.55 6.94
CA LEU A 428 24.35 -11.39 7.04
C LEU A 428 23.65 -12.76 6.92
N THR A 429 22.67 -12.99 7.78
CA THR A 429 21.78 -14.15 7.73
C THR A 429 20.32 -13.71 7.52
N PRO A 430 19.42 -14.63 7.16
CA PRO A 430 18.00 -14.33 7.04
C PRO A 430 17.40 -13.73 8.31
N GLU A 431 17.82 -14.20 9.49
CA GLU A 431 17.40 -13.68 10.78
C GLU A 431 17.87 -12.23 10.98
N THR A 432 19.13 -11.93 10.69
CA THR A 432 19.66 -10.56 10.87
C THR A 432 18.97 -9.54 9.96
N LEU A 433 18.55 -9.96 8.75
CA LEU A 433 17.80 -9.09 7.84
C LEU A 433 16.33 -8.96 8.24
N ALA A 434 15.72 -10.00 8.83
CA ALA A 434 14.41 -9.88 9.46
C ALA A 434 14.44 -8.88 10.64
N ASP A 435 15.48 -8.93 11.48
CA ASP A 435 15.69 -7.98 12.57
C ASP A 435 15.89 -6.55 12.06
N ALA A 436 16.58 -6.37 10.93
CA ALA A 436 16.76 -5.06 10.30
C ALA A 436 15.42 -4.45 9.85
N LEU A 437 14.51 -5.26 9.28
CA LEU A 437 13.16 -4.82 8.92
C LEU A 437 12.28 -4.54 10.16
N ALA A 438 12.62 -5.11 11.31
CA ALA A 438 11.96 -4.87 12.59
C ALA A 438 12.56 -3.70 13.39
N ASP A 439 13.48 -2.90 12.82
CA ASP A 439 14.09 -1.77 13.53
C ASP A 439 13.03 -0.71 13.91
N ASP A 440 12.79 -0.59 15.22
CA ASP A 440 11.80 0.30 15.84
C ASP A 440 12.38 1.68 16.23
N ARG A 441 13.58 2.03 15.75
CA ARG A 441 14.24 3.28 16.12
C ARG A 441 13.59 4.46 15.41
N GLN A 442 13.19 5.46 16.17
CA GLN A 442 12.61 6.70 15.64
C GLN A 442 13.75 7.61 15.13
N VAL A 443 13.74 7.90 13.83
CA VAL A 443 14.78 8.71 13.18
C VAL A 443 14.32 10.10 12.74
N ALA A 444 13.05 10.29 12.37
CA ALA A 444 12.57 11.59 11.90
C ALA A 444 12.45 12.66 13.00
N GLY A 445 12.36 12.25 14.27
CA GLY A 445 12.15 13.08 15.44
C GLY A 445 13.36 13.85 15.91
N GLU A 446 14.52 13.65 15.29
CA GLU A 446 15.76 14.34 15.63
C GLU A 446 15.61 15.87 15.59
N SER A 447 14.92 16.41 14.58
CA SER A 447 14.67 17.86 14.50
C SER A 447 13.80 18.40 15.65
N LEU A 448 12.91 17.58 16.21
CA LEU A 448 12.11 17.96 17.38
C LEU A 448 13.01 17.98 18.62
N LEU A 449 13.82 16.94 18.81
CA LEU A 449 14.73 16.81 19.95
C LEU A 449 15.82 17.89 19.92
N ASP A 450 16.34 18.26 18.75
CA ASP A 450 17.32 19.34 18.57
C ASP A 450 16.76 20.69 19.02
N LEU A 451 15.52 21.02 18.63
CA LEU A 451 14.84 22.23 19.11
C LEU A 451 14.59 22.16 20.62
N ALA A 452 14.13 21.01 21.12
CA ALA A 452 13.89 20.81 22.54
C ALA A 452 15.16 21.03 23.37
N ALA A 453 16.32 20.58 22.91
CA ALA A 453 17.60 20.76 23.59
C ALA A 453 18.01 22.24 23.76
N GLY A 454 17.55 23.12 22.88
CA GLY A 454 17.82 24.56 22.95
C GLY A 454 16.91 25.33 23.91
N LEU A 455 15.82 24.75 24.39
CA LEU A 455 14.83 25.42 25.23
C LEU A 455 15.26 25.43 26.69
N LEU A 456 15.66 26.59 27.22
CA LEU A 456 16.11 26.74 28.62
C LEU A 456 15.07 27.37 29.54
N ASP A 457 14.07 28.06 28.99
CA ASP A 457 13.02 28.77 29.73
C ASP A 457 11.72 27.95 29.72
N LEU A 458 11.73 26.84 30.47
CA LEU A 458 10.60 25.92 30.64
C LEU A 458 10.28 25.76 32.13
N SER A 459 9.03 25.40 32.44
CA SER A 459 8.64 24.97 33.78
C SER A 459 9.47 23.77 34.24
N ALA A 460 9.54 23.53 35.55
CA ALA A 460 10.28 22.40 36.09
C ALA A 460 9.75 21.03 35.57
N PRO A 461 8.43 20.79 35.49
CA PRO A 461 7.88 19.59 34.84
C PRO A 461 8.29 19.45 33.37
N ALA A 462 8.18 20.52 32.57
CA ALA A 462 8.54 20.50 31.15
C ALA A 462 10.04 20.30 30.93
N SER A 463 10.88 20.90 31.77
CA SER A 463 12.34 20.65 31.77
C SER A 463 12.68 19.20 32.05
N ALA A 464 12.00 18.57 33.03
CA ALA A 464 12.20 17.15 33.34
C ALA A 464 11.71 16.22 32.20
N LEU A 465 10.62 16.57 31.53
CA LEU A 465 10.14 15.87 30.33
C LEU A 465 11.16 15.98 29.20
N ARG A 466 11.62 17.19 28.88
CA ARG A 466 12.68 17.44 27.89
C ARG A 466 13.91 16.57 28.18
N ASP A 467 14.43 16.61 29.41
CA ASP A 467 15.63 15.88 29.77
C ASP A 467 15.46 14.35 29.66
N ARG A 468 14.27 13.82 30.01
CA ARG A 468 13.93 12.41 29.75
C ARG A 468 13.95 12.08 28.26
N LEU A 469 13.34 12.91 27.42
CA LEU A 469 13.28 12.68 25.98
C LEU A 469 14.67 12.79 25.32
N LEU A 470 15.54 13.69 25.80
CA LEU A 470 16.92 13.82 25.32
C LEU A 470 17.81 12.64 25.75
N ALA A 471 17.49 11.99 26.88
CA ALA A 471 18.19 10.79 27.35
C ALA A 471 17.64 9.48 26.76
N TRP A 472 16.49 9.51 26.10
CA TRP A 472 15.83 8.35 25.50
C TRP A 472 16.66 7.78 24.33
N ASP A 473 16.71 6.45 24.23
CA ASP A 473 17.42 5.71 23.18
C ASP A 473 16.73 5.76 21.79
N ARG A 474 15.59 6.44 21.70
CA ARG A 474 14.75 6.56 20.51
C ARG A 474 14.10 5.26 20.04
N ARG A 475 14.04 4.23 20.88
CA ARG A 475 13.41 2.93 20.53
C ARG A 475 11.91 2.95 20.86
N MET A 476 11.06 2.75 19.84
CA MET A 476 9.60 2.67 19.96
C MET A 476 9.15 1.28 20.40
N THR A 477 9.77 0.72 21.45
CA THR A 477 9.44 -0.60 21.99
C THR A 477 8.11 -0.58 22.74
N THR A 478 7.40 -1.71 22.79
CA THR A 478 6.12 -1.84 23.50
C THR A 478 6.21 -1.48 24.98
N SER A 479 7.38 -1.61 25.60
CA SER A 479 7.64 -1.26 27.01
C SER A 479 8.06 0.19 27.25
N SER A 480 8.35 0.97 26.20
CA SER A 480 8.90 2.32 26.32
C SER A 480 7.85 3.34 26.76
N VAL A 481 8.07 4.03 27.88
CA VAL A 481 7.21 5.16 28.31
C VAL A 481 7.62 6.44 27.57
N GLU A 482 8.92 6.61 27.35
CA GLU A 482 9.51 7.72 26.59
C GLU A 482 8.98 7.78 25.15
N ALA A 483 8.73 6.63 24.51
CA ALA A 483 8.07 6.56 23.21
C ALA A 483 6.67 7.18 23.22
N SER A 484 5.85 6.86 24.22
CA SER A 484 4.52 7.47 24.39
C SER A 484 4.61 8.97 24.65
N LEU A 485 5.56 9.41 25.49
CA LEU A 485 5.79 10.81 25.79
C LEU A 485 6.24 11.58 24.54
N PHE A 486 7.16 11.02 23.76
CA PHE A 486 7.61 11.58 22.49
C PHE A 486 6.44 11.71 21.50
N ALA A 487 5.64 10.66 21.34
CA ALA A 487 4.47 10.68 20.45
C ALA A 487 3.46 11.76 20.87
N ALA A 488 3.24 11.94 22.18
CA ALA A 488 2.37 12.99 22.71
C ALA A 488 2.91 14.39 22.41
N VAL A 489 4.20 14.66 22.65
CA VAL A 489 4.83 15.95 22.33
C VAL A 489 4.75 16.22 20.83
N ARG A 490 5.07 15.22 20.00
CA ARG A 490 4.97 15.32 18.54
C ARG A 490 3.54 15.63 18.09
N ALA A 491 2.54 14.99 18.68
CA ALA A 491 1.14 15.27 18.37
C ALA A 491 0.74 16.71 18.74
N ALA A 492 1.14 17.19 19.93
CA ALA A 492 0.87 18.58 20.34
C ALA A 492 1.54 19.61 19.41
N VAL A 493 2.77 19.35 18.94
CA VAL A 493 3.43 20.18 17.92
C VAL A 493 2.64 20.16 16.59
N VAL A 494 2.18 18.98 16.15
CA VAL A 494 1.35 18.85 14.94
C VAL A 494 0.04 19.63 15.08
N GLU A 495 -0.62 19.58 16.24
CA GLU A 495 -1.83 20.35 16.49
C GLU A 495 -1.57 21.86 16.44
N SER A 496 -0.41 22.35 16.91
CA SER A 496 -0.04 23.76 16.78
C SER A 496 0.01 24.22 15.32
N PHE A 497 0.60 23.40 14.43
CA PHE A 497 0.57 23.67 13.00
C PHE A 497 -0.84 23.52 12.40
N ALA A 498 -1.60 22.48 12.78
CA ALA A 498 -2.95 22.25 12.26
C ALA A 498 -3.92 23.38 12.64
N ALA A 499 -3.72 24.02 13.78
CA ALA A 499 -4.50 25.16 14.26
C ALA A 499 -4.09 26.50 13.62
N ALA A 500 -3.05 26.53 12.79
CA ALA A 500 -2.60 27.75 12.13
C ALA A 500 -3.71 28.34 11.25
N PRO A 501 -4.05 29.64 11.38
CA PRO A 501 -5.08 30.27 10.54
C PRO A 501 -4.83 30.13 9.03
N ALA A 502 -3.55 30.04 8.62
CA ALA A 502 -3.15 29.82 7.24
C ALA A 502 -3.53 28.45 6.67
N LEU A 503 -3.96 27.49 7.50
CA LEU A 503 -4.43 26.16 7.08
C LEU A 503 -5.92 25.94 7.34
N ALA A 504 -6.66 26.99 7.70
CA ALA A 504 -8.08 26.88 8.00
C ALA A 504 -8.88 26.30 6.81
N GLY A 505 -9.64 25.23 7.07
CA GLY A 505 -10.49 24.56 6.07
C GLY A 505 -9.80 23.48 5.22
N VAL A 506 -8.49 23.27 5.38
CA VAL A 506 -7.75 22.26 4.60
C VAL A 506 -8.12 20.82 4.97
N ASP A 507 -8.50 20.53 6.23
CA ASP A 507 -8.81 19.15 6.66
C ASP A 507 -10.21 18.64 6.23
N ALA A 508 -11.05 19.53 5.68
CA ALA A 508 -12.39 19.16 5.24
C ALA A 508 -12.33 18.37 3.92
N THR A 509 -13.02 17.22 3.86
CA THR A 509 -13.26 16.50 2.60
C THR A 509 -14.58 16.94 1.96
N PRO A 510 -14.58 17.51 0.74
CA PRO A 510 -15.80 17.81 0.00
C PRO A 510 -16.34 16.60 -0.80
N HIS A 511 -15.74 15.41 -0.65
CA HIS A 511 -15.98 14.26 -1.54
C HIS A 511 -16.62 13.03 -0.86
N GLY A 512 -16.91 13.10 0.44
CA GLY A 512 -17.46 11.98 1.22
C GLY A 512 -16.43 11.32 2.14
N GLU A 513 -16.92 10.37 2.94
CA GLU A 513 -16.14 9.68 4.00
C GLU A 513 -15.07 8.74 3.41
N LEU A 514 -15.33 8.14 2.26
CA LEU A 514 -14.39 7.28 1.53
C LEU A 514 -13.05 7.98 1.28
N TYR A 515 -13.06 9.30 1.05
CA TYR A 515 -11.87 10.08 0.76
C TYR A 515 -11.25 10.73 1.99
N ALA A 516 -11.94 10.74 3.14
CA ALA A 516 -11.48 11.40 4.36
C ALA A 516 -10.04 11.02 4.76
N PRO A 517 -9.58 9.76 4.65
CA PRO A 517 -8.20 9.41 5.02
C PRO A 517 -7.12 10.19 4.24
N TRP A 518 -7.36 10.54 2.97
CA TRP A 518 -6.38 11.30 2.16
C TRP A 518 -6.41 12.81 2.45
N PHE A 519 -7.46 13.28 3.12
CA PHE A 519 -7.65 14.67 3.55
C PHE A 519 -7.19 14.92 5.00
N ASP A 520 -6.65 13.90 5.67
CA ASP A 520 -6.06 13.99 7.01
C ASP A 520 -4.85 14.94 7.03
N LEU A 521 -5.11 16.23 7.33
CA LEU A 521 -4.08 17.25 7.45
C LEU A 521 -3.06 16.91 8.54
N ARG A 522 -3.48 16.34 9.66
CA ARG A 522 -2.59 16.00 10.79
C ARG A 522 -1.59 14.93 10.39
N GLY A 523 -2.04 13.89 9.67
CA GLY A 523 -1.17 12.89 9.08
C GLY A 523 -0.13 13.49 8.13
N ARG A 524 -0.52 14.43 7.28
CA ARG A 524 0.39 15.12 6.34
C ARG A 524 1.40 16.02 7.06
N LEU A 525 0.94 16.80 8.03
CA LEU A 525 1.80 17.63 8.88
C LEU A 525 2.81 16.79 9.65
N ARG A 526 2.40 15.64 10.19
CA ARG A 526 3.28 14.71 10.88
C ARG A 526 4.42 14.21 9.98
N LEU A 527 4.11 13.78 8.75
CA LEU A 527 5.15 13.38 7.78
C LEU A 527 6.07 14.55 7.39
N ALA A 528 5.51 15.74 7.23
CA ALA A 528 6.25 16.94 6.85
C ALA A 528 7.01 17.57 8.03
N LEU A 529 6.80 17.10 9.26
CA LEU A 529 7.25 17.76 10.48
C LEU A 529 8.74 18.09 10.49
N PRO A 530 9.66 17.19 10.05
CA PRO A 530 11.08 17.54 10.00
C PRO A 530 11.40 18.73 9.08
N ALA A 531 10.65 18.91 7.99
CA ALA A 531 10.79 20.07 7.11
C ALA A 531 10.19 21.33 7.74
N LEU A 532 9.02 21.21 8.38
CA LEU A 532 8.35 22.31 9.06
C LEU A 532 9.21 22.87 10.21
N LEU A 533 9.81 22.00 11.03
CA LEU A 533 10.64 22.43 12.16
C LEU A 533 11.94 23.15 11.74
N ARG A 534 12.38 22.99 10.49
CA ARG A 534 13.55 23.68 9.94
C ARG A 534 13.21 24.98 9.20
N ALA A 535 11.93 25.19 8.88
CA ALA A 535 11.48 26.41 8.23
C ALA A 535 11.36 27.56 9.26
N THR A 536 11.59 28.81 8.84
CA THR A 536 11.67 29.93 9.79
C THR A 536 10.33 30.23 10.48
N LYS A 537 9.19 30.23 9.75
CA LYS A 537 7.82 30.38 10.29
C LYS A 537 6.77 29.77 9.36
N PRO A 538 6.78 28.44 9.13
CA PRO A 538 5.82 27.83 8.20
C PRO A 538 4.40 28.06 8.70
N PHE A 539 3.51 28.50 7.81
CA PHE A 539 2.11 28.82 8.12
C PHE A 539 1.93 29.91 9.21
N GLY A 540 2.98 30.72 9.46
CA GLY A 540 2.98 31.72 10.51
C GLY A 540 3.28 31.18 11.92
N VAL A 541 3.57 29.88 12.07
CA VAL A 541 3.91 29.25 13.35
C VAL A 541 5.41 29.28 13.55
N ASP A 542 5.87 29.69 14.74
CA ASP A 542 7.28 29.61 15.14
C ASP A 542 7.59 28.21 15.68
N PRO A 543 8.44 27.40 15.01
CA PRO A 543 8.71 26.03 15.44
C PRO A 543 9.29 25.91 16.86
N LEU A 544 10.13 26.87 17.28
CA LEU A 544 10.75 26.81 18.61
C LEU A 544 9.69 26.99 19.70
N GLN A 545 8.78 27.95 19.49
CA GLN A 545 7.67 28.19 20.41
C GLN A 545 6.69 27.01 20.43
N ALA A 546 6.35 26.45 19.25
CA ALA A 546 5.46 25.30 19.17
C ALA A 546 5.99 24.08 19.94
N VAL A 547 7.30 23.81 19.88
CA VAL A 547 7.93 22.75 20.68
C VAL A 547 7.92 23.06 22.17
N ALA A 548 8.16 24.31 22.57
CA ALA A 548 8.09 24.73 23.97
C ALA A 548 6.69 24.54 24.56
N ASP A 549 5.67 25.03 23.86
CA ASP A 549 4.27 24.92 24.29
C ASP A 549 3.83 23.45 24.39
N ALA A 550 4.23 22.61 23.43
CA ALA A 550 3.95 21.18 23.46
C ALA A 550 4.59 20.47 24.67
N LEU A 551 5.81 20.83 25.04
CA LEU A 551 6.46 20.28 26.24
C LEU A 551 5.72 20.68 27.52
N GLU A 552 5.26 21.94 27.61
CA GLU A 552 4.47 22.41 28.75
C GLU A 552 3.11 21.70 28.84
N GLU A 553 2.41 21.55 27.72
CA GLU A 553 1.13 20.85 27.65
C GLU A 553 1.25 19.40 28.11
N VAL A 554 2.19 18.65 27.54
CA VAL A 554 2.35 17.23 27.87
C VAL A 554 2.84 17.05 29.31
N ALA A 555 3.70 17.93 29.82
CA ALA A 555 4.17 17.86 31.19
C ALA A 555 3.08 18.18 32.24
N ALA A 556 2.03 18.91 31.86
CA ALA A 556 0.90 19.21 32.74
C ALA A 556 -0.06 18.00 32.92
N VAL A 557 -0.03 17.03 32.01
CA VAL A 557 -0.87 15.83 32.06
C VAL A 557 -0.14 14.70 32.83
N PRO A 558 -0.76 14.07 33.84
CA PRO A 558 -0.10 13.02 34.59
C PRO A 558 0.16 11.75 33.76
N GLY A 559 1.43 11.33 33.70
CA GLY A 559 1.89 9.94 33.50
C GLY A 559 1.40 9.21 32.25
N ALA A 560 2.24 9.13 31.21
CA ALA A 560 2.01 8.23 30.08
C ALA A 560 2.27 6.76 30.47
N GLY A 561 1.44 5.85 29.96
CA GLY A 561 1.72 4.41 29.98
C GLY A 561 2.82 4.02 28.99
N ALA A 562 3.28 2.76 29.07
CA ALA A 562 4.17 2.19 28.07
C ALA A 562 3.51 2.19 26.68
N TRP A 563 4.29 2.34 25.62
CA TRP A 563 3.81 2.43 24.22
C TRP A 563 2.77 1.37 23.87
N GLY A 564 3.08 0.10 24.16
CA GLY A 564 2.22 -1.05 23.86
C GLY A 564 0.93 -1.12 24.68
N SER A 565 0.72 -0.24 25.66
CA SER A 565 -0.57 -0.13 26.36
C SER A 565 -1.64 0.57 25.52
N ALA A 566 -1.23 1.38 24.54
CA ALA A 566 -2.10 2.09 23.61
C ALA A 566 -1.85 1.68 22.16
N HIS A 567 -0.59 1.41 21.78
CA HIS A 567 -0.20 1.02 20.43
C HIS A 567 -0.47 -0.46 20.17
N LEU A 568 -1.73 -0.73 19.81
CA LEU A 568 -2.26 -2.07 19.57
C LEU A 568 -2.61 -2.24 18.10
N ALA A 569 -2.10 -3.30 17.47
CA ALA A 569 -2.51 -3.67 16.12
C ALA A 569 -4.00 -4.02 16.11
N VAL A 570 -4.76 -3.40 15.20
CA VAL A 570 -6.19 -3.60 15.01
C VAL A 570 -6.44 -4.13 13.59
N PRO A 571 -6.41 -5.46 13.38
CA PRO A 571 -6.79 -6.07 12.12
C PRO A 571 -8.27 -5.79 11.80
N LEU A 572 -8.55 -5.22 10.65
CA LEU A 572 -9.90 -4.83 10.24
C LEU A 572 -10.59 -5.97 9.48
N THR A 573 -11.68 -6.48 10.04
CA THR A 573 -12.61 -7.37 9.32
C THR A 573 -13.27 -6.62 8.15
N PRO A 574 -13.79 -7.32 7.13
CA PRO A 574 -14.56 -6.68 6.04
C PRO A 574 -15.66 -5.73 6.53
N HIS A 575 -16.33 -6.06 7.64
CA HIS A 575 -17.34 -5.21 8.27
C HIS A 575 -16.75 -3.88 8.76
N GLN A 576 -15.63 -3.95 9.49
CA GLN A 576 -14.95 -2.77 10.05
C GLN A 576 -14.35 -1.88 8.96
N GLN A 577 -13.92 -2.46 7.83
CA GLN A 577 -13.46 -1.69 6.68
C GLN A 577 -14.57 -0.81 6.08
N PHE A 578 -15.85 -1.10 6.36
CA PHE A 578 -17.00 -0.26 6.02
C PHE A 578 -17.66 0.37 7.26
N GLY A 579 -16.90 0.60 8.34
CA GLY A 579 -17.39 1.32 9.53
C GLY A 579 -18.42 0.56 10.38
N LEU A 580 -18.59 -0.75 10.17
CA LEU A 580 -19.48 -1.59 10.97
C LEU A 580 -18.70 -2.30 12.10
N ALA A 581 -19.42 -2.73 13.13
CA ALA A 581 -18.83 -3.60 14.14
C ALA A 581 -18.45 -4.97 13.53
N ALA A 582 -17.36 -5.56 14.02
CA ALA A 582 -17.03 -6.95 13.70
C ALA A 582 -18.16 -7.87 14.21
N PRO A 583 -18.50 -8.94 13.48
CA PRO A 583 -19.43 -9.95 13.98
C PRO A 583 -18.91 -10.60 15.27
N ALA A 584 -19.84 -11.07 16.11
CA ALA A 584 -19.48 -11.68 17.39
C ALA A 584 -18.62 -12.94 17.17
N GLY A 585 -17.42 -12.95 17.76
CA GLY A 585 -16.46 -14.06 17.62
C GLY A 585 -15.54 -13.96 16.40
N GLU A 586 -15.68 -12.95 15.55
CA GLU A 586 -14.82 -12.72 14.37
C GLU A 586 -13.79 -11.60 14.56
N GLY A 587 -13.74 -10.98 15.75
CA GLY A 587 -12.74 -9.98 16.07
C GLY A 587 -11.36 -10.63 16.29
N ALA A 588 -10.36 -10.20 15.52
CA ALA A 588 -8.99 -10.63 15.76
C ALA A 588 -8.48 -10.08 17.11
N PRO A 589 -7.71 -10.87 17.88
CA PRO A 589 -7.12 -10.41 19.13
C PRO A 589 -6.20 -9.23 18.87
N LEU A 590 -6.36 -8.17 19.68
CA LEU A 590 -5.47 -7.02 19.65
C LEU A 590 -4.13 -7.40 20.27
N ILE A 591 -3.04 -6.98 19.63
CA ILE A 591 -1.68 -7.27 20.10
C ILE A 591 -0.84 -5.99 20.11
N ALA A 592 -0.07 -5.79 21.18
CA ALA A 592 0.87 -4.68 21.26
C ALA A 592 1.98 -4.85 20.23
N VAL A 593 2.32 -3.77 19.54
CA VAL A 593 3.37 -3.76 18.51
C VAL A 593 4.38 -2.65 18.79
N ALA A 594 5.63 -2.88 18.41
CA ALA A 594 6.68 -1.85 18.40
C ALA A 594 6.64 -1.07 17.08
N GLY A 595 7.38 0.04 17.01
CA GLY A 595 7.48 0.87 15.81
C GLY A 595 6.49 2.04 15.79
N ASP A 596 6.58 2.82 14.72
CA ASP A 596 5.86 4.07 14.46
C ASP A 596 6.00 4.46 12.98
N ASP A 597 5.19 5.40 12.47
CA ASP A 597 5.22 5.87 11.06
C ASP A 597 6.64 6.20 10.53
N ASP A 598 7.53 6.70 11.41
CA ASP A 598 8.88 7.16 11.05
C ASP A 598 10.00 6.11 11.30
N CYS A 599 9.64 4.90 11.74
CA CYS A 599 10.57 3.78 11.95
C CYS A 599 10.70 2.93 10.68
N VAL A 600 11.71 2.05 10.60
CA VAL A 600 11.73 1.01 9.57
C VAL A 600 10.52 0.09 9.77
N LEU A 601 10.30 -0.35 11.01
CA LEU A 601 9.05 -1.00 11.42
C LEU A 601 7.91 0.03 11.48
N ALA A 602 7.31 0.33 10.33
CA ALA A 602 6.34 1.42 10.17
C ALA A 602 4.91 1.03 10.63
N THR A 603 4.76 0.69 11.92
CA THR A 603 3.46 0.42 12.55
C THR A 603 2.76 1.72 12.91
N ARG A 604 1.77 2.10 12.11
CA ARG A 604 1.13 3.41 12.17
C ARG A 604 -0.16 3.39 12.99
N ALA A 605 -0.22 4.29 13.96
CA ALA A 605 -1.43 4.59 14.71
C ALA A 605 -2.27 5.71 14.06
N LEU A 606 -3.58 5.59 14.20
CA LEU A 606 -4.50 6.71 13.97
C LEU A 606 -4.17 7.84 14.96
N GLY A 607 -3.99 9.07 14.48
CA GLY A 607 -3.70 10.23 15.34
C GLY A 607 -2.30 10.29 15.96
N GLY A 608 -1.40 9.36 15.64
CA GLY A 608 0.00 9.39 16.12
C GLY A 608 0.33 8.52 17.34
N ALA A 609 -0.68 7.99 18.02
CA ALA A 609 -0.58 6.96 19.05
C ALA A 609 -1.94 6.26 19.23
N GLY A 610 -1.98 4.99 19.66
CA GLY A 610 -3.24 4.27 19.86
C GLY A 610 -3.46 3.13 18.86
N ALA A 611 -4.68 3.01 18.32
CA ALA A 611 -5.03 1.92 17.40
C ALA A 611 -4.14 1.93 16.14
N CYS A 612 -3.32 0.90 16.00
CA CYS A 612 -2.45 0.66 14.87
C CYS A 612 -3.20 -0.13 13.79
N VAL A 613 -3.70 0.57 12.77
CA VAL A 613 -4.46 -0.03 11.67
C VAL A 613 -3.61 -0.30 10.43
N HIS A 614 -2.36 0.17 10.41
CA HIS A 614 -1.47 0.09 9.26
C HIS A 614 -0.08 -0.39 9.70
N GLY A 615 0.52 -1.31 8.94
CA GLY A 615 1.82 -1.89 9.27
C GLY A 615 2.23 -2.97 8.27
N PRO A 616 3.28 -3.75 8.57
CA PRO A 616 3.70 -4.88 7.74
C PRO A 616 2.54 -5.87 7.55
N VAL A 617 2.05 -6.06 6.33
CA VAL A 617 1.05 -7.10 6.00
C VAL A 617 1.67 -8.42 5.55
N ALA A 618 3.00 -8.43 5.42
CA ALA A 618 3.86 -9.59 5.44
C ALA A 618 5.27 -9.13 5.79
N ARG A 619 6.13 -10.06 6.20
CA ARG A 619 7.59 -9.88 6.18
C ARG A 619 8.20 -11.12 5.56
N PHE A 620 9.18 -10.96 4.68
CA PHE A 620 9.84 -12.07 4.00
C PHE A 620 11.34 -11.83 3.90
N VAL A 621 12.07 -12.94 3.83
CA VAL A 621 13.50 -13.00 3.60
C VAL A 621 13.78 -14.20 2.69
N TRP A 622 14.02 -13.92 1.41
CA TRP A 622 14.36 -14.89 0.38
C TRP A 622 15.85 -15.10 0.34
N ASP A 623 16.30 -16.19 0.97
CA ASP A 623 17.67 -16.64 0.94
C ASP A 623 17.84 -17.70 -0.15
N LEU A 624 18.65 -17.35 -1.16
CA LEU A 624 18.96 -18.25 -2.27
C LEU A 624 19.85 -19.42 -1.86
N ALA A 625 20.43 -19.40 -0.65
CA ALA A 625 21.12 -20.55 -0.06
C ALA A 625 20.19 -21.54 0.66
N GLY A 626 18.90 -21.21 0.80
CA GLY A 626 17.85 -22.15 1.25
C GLY A 626 17.29 -21.91 2.65
N ALA A 627 17.75 -20.91 3.41
CA ALA A 627 17.18 -20.59 4.73
C ALA A 627 16.11 -19.48 4.65
N SER A 628 15.23 -19.55 3.64
CA SER A 628 14.17 -18.55 3.44
C SER A 628 13.16 -18.52 4.58
N ARG A 629 12.61 -17.34 4.87
CA ARG A 629 11.69 -17.09 6.00
C ARG A 629 10.60 -16.11 5.60
N TRP A 630 9.46 -16.18 6.27
CA TRP A 630 8.35 -15.26 6.07
C TRP A 630 7.42 -15.21 7.28
N VAL A 631 6.47 -14.27 7.31
CA VAL A 631 5.37 -14.24 8.27
C VAL A 631 4.26 -13.34 7.75
N VAL A 632 3.01 -13.63 8.13
CA VAL A 632 1.86 -12.72 7.96
C VAL A 632 1.28 -12.31 9.32
N PRO A 633 0.54 -11.19 9.42
CA PRO A 633 0.06 -10.67 10.71
C PRO A 633 -0.83 -11.61 11.53
N LEU A 634 -1.49 -12.55 10.85
CA LEU A 634 -2.48 -13.45 11.45
C LEU A 634 -2.06 -14.90 11.26
N GLY A 635 -2.53 -15.54 10.20
CA GLY A 635 -2.17 -16.91 9.82
C GLY A 635 -2.65 -17.22 8.41
N ALA A 636 -2.46 -18.45 7.96
CA ALA A 636 -2.79 -18.86 6.59
C ALA A 636 -4.31 -18.90 6.32
N SER A 637 -5.13 -19.14 7.35
CA SER A 637 -6.58 -19.37 7.20
C SER A 637 -7.44 -18.15 7.52
N GLY A 638 -8.48 -17.94 6.70
CA GLY A 638 -9.55 -16.98 6.95
C GLY A 638 -10.70 -17.51 7.81
N ASP A 639 -10.71 -18.81 8.14
CA ASP A 639 -11.72 -19.43 9.00
C ASP A 639 -11.39 -19.20 10.48
N PRO A 640 -12.25 -18.49 11.25
CA PRO A 640 -12.05 -18.27 12.69
C PRO A 640 -11.95 -19.54 13.53
N ALA A 641 -12.46 -20.68 13.03
CA ALA A 641 -12.36 -21.98 13.70
C ALA A 641 -11.04 -22.72 13.41
N SER A 642 -10.24 -22.24 12.45
CA SER A 642 -8.98 -22.86 12.08
C SER A 642 -7.89 -22.60 13.13
N PRO A 643 -7.04 -23.61 13.47
CA PRO A 643 -5.85 -23.35 14.28
C PRO A 643 -4.87 -22.39 13.62
N HIS A 644 -4.95 -22.25 12.28
CA HIS A 644 -4.08 -21.38 11.48
C HIS A 644 -4.69 -20.00 11.20
N HIS A 645 -5.66 -19.58 12.01
CA HIS A 645 -6.26 -18.25 11.88
C HIS A 645 -5.36 -17.14 12.42
N HIS A 646 -4.61 -17.41 13.51
CA HIS A 646 -3.80 -16.42 14.23
C HIS A 646 -2.45 -16.97 14.75
N ASP A 647 -2.03 -18.15 14.32
CA ASP A 647 -0.86 -18.84 14.84
C ASP A 647 0.47 -18.13 14.54
N GLN A 648 0.52 -17.23 13.57
CA GLN A 648 1.71 -16.42 13.26
C GLN A 648 1.74 -15.06 13.95
N GLN A 649 0.63 -14.61 14.55
CA GLN A 649 0.48 -13.24 15.07
C GLN A 649 1.53 -12.87 16.11
N ALA A 650 1.85 -13.80 17.04
CA ALA A 650 2.84 -13.54 18.07
C ALA A 650 4.26 -13.35 17.50
N ALA A 651 4.64 -14.17 16.52
CA ALA A 651 5.93 -14.06 15.84
C ALA A 651 6.02 -12.74 15.05
N TRP A 652 4.95 -12.40 14.32
CA TRP A 652 4.84 -11.15 13.57
C TRP A 652 4.96 -9.91 14.47
N ALA A 653 4.20 -9.86 15.57
CA ALA A 653 4.17 -8.71 16.48
C ALA A 653 5.52 -8.51 17.20
N ALA A 654 6.29 -9.58 17.40
CA ALA A 654 7.65 -9.53 17.94
C ALA A 654 8.71 -9.09 16.91
N GLY A 655 8.32 -8.78 15.67
CA GLY A 655 9.26 -8.44 14.59
C GLY A 655 9.87 -9.66 13.88
N GLY A 656 9.56 -10.88 14.33
CA GLY A 656 10.17 -12.11 13.86
C GLY A 656 9.60 -12.63 12.53
N THR A 657 10.06 -13.83 12.16
CA THR A 657 9.61 -14.60 11.00
C THR A 657 9.56 -16.09 11.33
N ILE A 658 8.76 -16.86 10.59
CA ILE A 658 8.79 -18.33 10.62
C ILE A 658 9.61 -18.86 9.43
N PRO A 659 10.31 -20.00 9.57
CA PRO A 659 11.00 -20.64 8.46
C PRO A 659 10.02 -21.03 7.35
N LEU A 660 10.47 -20.98 6.11
CA LEU A 660 9.79 -21.64 5.00
C LEU A 660 10.11 -23.14 5.08
N GLU A 661 9.08 -23.98 5.23
CA GLU A 661 9.28 -25.43 5.33
C GLU A 661 9.57 -26.04 3.95
N ASP A 662 10.55 -26.94 3.90
CA ASP A 662 10.71 -27.84 2.76
C ASP A 662 9.68 -28.96 2.85
N SER A 663 8.95 -29.18 1.76
CA SER A 663 7.86 -30.17 1.63
C SER A 663 8.28 -31.60 1.93
#